data_AF-A0A4Q2D043-F1
#
_entry.id   AF-A0A4Q2D043-F1
#
_cell.length_a   1.000
_cell.length_b   1.000
_cell.length_c   1.000
_cell.angle_alpha   90.00
_cell.angle_beta   90.00
_cell.angle_gamma   90.00
#
_symmetry.space_group_name_H-M   'P 1'
#
loop_
_entity.id
_entity.type
_entity.pdbx_description
1 polymer ?
#
loop_
_entity_poly.entity_id
_entity_poly.type
_entity_poly.pdbx_seq_one_letter_code
_entity_poly.pdbx_strand_id
1 'polypeptide(L)'
;MGNQGGRGGKKGKGLPAVRYQEANDAAVDAVKKNAKAEETVKKYASYIKQAKRWLADMVENEKKKAEAFSSRQVSSPVPDNSISDESPDLEDHEPSTMDPEFAACLDSFPNACTPVAIAMFIWEKCFHEGCKNGVADMVYSAFLDHYNRLETKHGQIYRGDWTYDSSTDSYRGNPASAGRVKDMLKAVKKHHAKASPGRHHSRAMSYKDMNTVHTYIQANHPCPYSCKQNLESLAKRGKFLYYSALSSLSFVIWTRNGESRLLQRRHLNLDADPKQCSNGQVHDRIIVNLRFRKNWENKLESGELGLEGHVYNIYRQESKPAIDVYHHLCAWIDFYEMYLLGGEKLHEDDYIFPDINFKNLTVNTDTTSTWQSVDKLVKEMAHAAGLYRWEEYSTHCFRRGGAQYRFMFAPIGERWTMDRIRWWGGWAEGEKGDTLIRYLLDELKTYEQDHSDALCPVDESANKSHMGEDRHLRALTAADGLAISQQCNQVIKDEFAALSGTVVEYLKQVPKYIAAALPQCYNSQTLATSMQSVGEPIQPLAPVRQVYPPAVPWPCLPPTHATTHPCQHRPRPIRFQPIQAPSLQVPTHQPFNGWRPEFMPTEDPEPSAVSAPSIVEGPRRCVPKIPRSAGAKAWRIIVTDWEVPQPRRCPVALKDWPPEWYRKTQAVAYGIREMIATEYIDRFKRCDAAFLEAYPEHLKGMSDLHKAIRKARQRDGLAKERQKKQRRDEIPMDIDSEPEDFNETGFVPAVL
;
A
#
# COMPACT_ATOMS: atom_id res chain seq x y z
N MET A 1 60.76 -35.70 17.03
CA MET A 1 61.54 -34.92 16.05
C MET A 1 60.73 -34.94 14.76
N GLY A 2 59.96 -33.96 14.32
CA GLY A 2 60.08 -32.51 14.42
C GLY A 2 60.10 -32.00 12.99
N ASN A 3 58.95 -31.65 12.40
CA ASN A 3 58.94 -30.56 11.42
C ASN A 3 57.56 -29.91 11.23
N GLN A 4 57.61 -28.59 11.13
CA GLN A 4 56.55 -27.64 11.39
C GLN A 4 55.62 -27.44 10.18
N GLY A 5 54.31 -27.38 10.45
CA GLY A 5 53.30 -26.91 9.50
C GLY A 5 53.39 -25.40 9.32
N GLY A 6 53.88 -24.97 8.16
CA GLY A 6 53.85 -23.58 7.73
C GLY A 6 52.43 -23.12 7.41
N ARG A 7 51.89 -22.23 8.24
CA ARG A 7 50.70 -21.42 7.95
C ARG A 7 50.99 -20.49 6.76
N GLY A 8 50.51 -20.86 5.58
CA GLY A 8 50.41 -19.95 4.44
C GLY A 8 49.31 -18.91 4.68
N GLY A 9 49.69 -17.77 5.25
CA GLY A 9 48.83 -16.58 5.29
C GLY A 9 48.50 -16.15 3.86
N LYS A 10 47.22 -16.22 3.47
CA LYS A 10 46.72 -15.52 2.28
C LYS A 10 46.90 -14.02 2.53
N LYS A 11 48.04 -13.47 2.10
CA LYS A 11 48.22 -12.04 1.87
C LYS A 11 47.03 -11.60 1.02
N GLY A 12 46.17 -10.76 1.58
CA GLY A 12 45.16 -10.05 0.80
C GLY A 12 45.91 -9.37 -0.34
N LYS A 13 45.63 -9.80 -1.58
CA LYS A 13 46.06 -9.03 -2.76
C LYS A 13 45.43 -7.66 -2.56
N GLY A 14 46.25 -6.67 -2.23
CA GLY A 14 45.82 -5.28 -2.19
C GLY A 14 45.12 -5.02 -3.52
N LEU A 15 43.83 -4.68 -3.46
CA LEU A 15 43.12 -4.19 -4.62
C LEU A 15 44.01 -3.06 -5.20
N PRO A 16 44.38 -3.13 -6.48
CA PRO A 16 45.25 -2.12 -7.06
C PRO A 16 44.61 -0.76 -6.79
N ALA A 17 45.40 0.18 -6.27
CA ALA A 17 44.93 1.53 -6.01
C ALA A 17 44.40 2.08 -7.34
N VAL A 18 43.07 2.19 -7.46
CA VAL A 18 42.43 2.72 -8.65
C VAL A 18 42.98 4.12 -8.85
N ARG A 19 43.55 4.39 -10.03
CA ARG A 19 44.11 5.71 -10.32
C ARG A 19 42.98 6.72 -10.27
N TYR A 20 43.25 7.93 -9.77
CA TYR A 20 42.26 9.00 -9.65
C TYR A 20 41.42 9.17 -10.93
N GLN A 21 42.07 9.14 -12.09
CA GLN A 21 41.42 9.31 -13.39
C GLN A 21 40.47 8.15 -13.71
N GLU A 22 40.89 6.90 -13.50
CA GLU A 22 40.05 5.72 -13.68
C GLU A 22 38.84 5.72 -12.72
N ALA A 23 39.04 6.15 -11.46
CA ALA A 23 37.97 6.29 -10.49
C ALA A 23 36.99 7.42 -10.86
N ASN A 24 37.50 8.53 -11.38
CA ASN A 24 36.69 9.67 -11.83
C ASN A 24 35.89 9.32 -13.09
N ASP A 25 36.50 8.68 -14.07
CA ASP A 25 35.83 8.25 -15.30
C ASP A 25 34.75 7.21 -14.99
N ALA A 26 35.06 6.23 -14.12
CA ALA A 26 34.07 5.27 -13.63
C ALA A 26 32.92 5.94 -12.86
N ALA A 27 33.18 6.99 -12.07
CA ALA A 27 32.14 7.75 -11.37
C ALA A 27 31.25 8.53 -12.35
N VAL A 28 31.84 9.17 -13.37
CA VAL A 28 31.09 9.87 -14.42
C VAL A 28 30.22 8.89 -15.21
N ASP A 29 30.77 7.74 -15.59
CA ASP A 29 30.04 6.70 -16.31
C ASP A 29 28.92 6.08 -15.47
N ALA A 30 29.15 5.88 -14.17
CA ALA A 30 28.11 5.39 -13.25
C ALA A 30 26.94 6.39 -13.16
N VAL A 31 27.21 7.69 -13.10
CA VAL A 31 26.16 8.73 -13.12
C VAL A 31 25.43 8.74 -14.47
N LYS A 32 26.14 8.67 -15.60
CA LYS A 32 25.52 8.64 -16.93
C LYS A 32 24.59 7.44 -17.10
N LYS A 33 24.99 6.25 -16.64
CA LYS A 33 24.23 5.00 -16.79
C LYS A 33 23.07 4.88 -15.80
N ASN A 34 23.24 5.32 -14.55
CA ASN A 34 22.29 4.98 -13.47
C ASN A 34 21.47 6.17 -12.95
N ALA A 35 21.72 7.42 -13.37
CA ALA A 35 21.01 8.56 -12.79
C ALA A 35 19.51 8.63 -13.19
N LYS A 36 19.12 8.10 -14.37
CA LYS A 36 17.75 8.16 -14.89
C LYS A 36 17.40 6.96 -15.75
N ALA A 37 16.14 6.54 -15.72
CA ALA A 37 15.61 5.52 -16.61
C ALA A 37 15.64 5.96 -18.08
N GLU A 38 15.91 5.03 -18.98
CA GLU A 38 16.07 5.29 -20.43
C GLU A 38 14.85 5.97 -21.04
N GLU A 39 13.65 5.55 -20.65
CA GLU A 39 12.40 6.15 -21.12
C GLU A 39 12.26 7.63 -20.72
N THR A 40 12.77 7.99 -19.53
CA THR A 40 12.78 9.39 -19.07
C THR A 40 13.71 10.24 -19.92
N VAL A 41 14.89 9.70 -20.28
CA VAL A 41 15.86 10.39 -21.15
C VAL A 41 15.28 10.62 -22.54
N LYS A 42 14.66 9.60 -23.15
CA LYS A 42 13.98 9.72 -24.46
C LYS A 42 12.87 10.77 -24.41
N LYS A 43 12.07 10.77 -23.35
CA LYS A 43 10.98 11.73 -23.17
C LYS A 43 11.47 13.17 -23.00
N TYR A 44 12.56 13.38 -22.24
CA TYR A 44 13.15 14.70 -22.06
C TYR A 44 13.71 15.25 -23.38
N ALA A 45 14.44 14.42 -24.13
CA ALA A 45 14.95 14.79 -25.45
C ALA A 45 13.82 15.18 -26.42
N SER A 46 12.69 14.46 -26.37
CA SER A 46 11.49 14.80 -27.15
C SER A 46 10.95 16.19 -26.81
N TYR A 47 10.86 16.58 -25.53
CA TYR A 47 10.38 17.91 -25.14
C TYR A 47 11.32 19.04 -25.61
N ILE A 48 12.63 18.85 -25.52
CA ILE A 48 13.59 19.83 -26.05
C ILE A 48 13.41 19.99 -27.56
N LYS A 49 13.25 18.88 -28.30
CA LYS A 49 13.01 18.92 -29.75
C LYS A 49 11.70 19.63 -30.11
N GLN A 50 10.64 19.40 -29.33
CA GLN A 50 9.36 20.08 -29.52
C GLN A 50 9.47 21.58 -29.27
N ALA A 51 10.17 21.99 -28.21
CA ALA A 51 10.36 23.40 -27.89
C ALA A 51 11.15 24.15 -28.97
N LYS A 52 12.21 23.54 -29.52
CA LYS A 52 12.96 24.11 -30.63
C LYS A 52 12.10 24.29 -31.89
N ARG A 53 11.28 23.29 -32.22
CA ARG A 53 10.36 23.38 -33.36
C ARG A 53 9.33 24.49 -33.16
N TRP A 54 8.69 24.52 -31.99
CA TRP A 54 7.75 25.57 -31.64
C TRP A 54 8.38 26.98 -31.73
N LEU A 55 9.62 27.14 -31.26
CA LEU A 55 10.34 28.42 -31.36
C LEU A 55 10.57 28.82 -32.82
N ALA A 56 11.01 27.88 -33.67
CA ALA A 56 11.21 28.14 -35.09
C ALA A 56 9.89 28.54 -35.78
N ASP A 57 8.79 27.84 -35.48
CA ASP A 57 7.46 28.15 -36.04
C ASP A 57 6.96 29.53 -35.57
N MET A 58 7.19 29.88 -34.30
CA MET A 58 6.83 31.19 -33.74
C MET A 58 7.60 32.33 -34.41
N VAL A 59 8.92 32.18 -34.57
CA VAL A 59 9.79 33.16 -35.25
C VAL A 59 9.36 33.37 -36.69
N GLU A 60 9.05 32.28 -37.41
CA GLU A 60 8.58 32.34 -38.79
C GLU A 60 7.22 33.04 -38.90
N ASN A 61 6.31 32.78 -37.96
CA ASN A 61 5.00 33.43 -37.93
C ASN A 61 5.12 34.94 -37.65
N GLU A 62 5.99 35.36 -36.75
CA GLU A 62 6.24 36.79 -36.47
C GLU A 62 6.90 37.50 -37.66
N LYS A 63 7.85 36.84 -38.36
CA LYS A 63 8.41 37.39 -39.60
C LYS A 63 7.33 37.63 -40.66
N LYS A 64 6.45 36.66 -40.89
CA LYS A 64 5.33 36.80 -41.83
C LYS A 64 4.38 37.94 -41.44
N LYS A 65 4.11 38.13 -40.15
CA LYS A 65 3.29 39.25 -39.66
C LYS A 65 3.97 40.59 -39.89
N ALA A 66 5.27 40.68 -39.62
CA ALA A 66 6.06 41.88 -39.87
C ALA A 66 6.09 42.25 -41.36
N GLU A 67 6.32 41.27 -42.24
CA GLU A 67 6.28 41.45 -43.70
C GLU A 67 4.88 41.87 -44.19
N ALA A 68 3.82 41.25 -43.67
CA ALA A 68 2.45 41.63 -43.97
C ALA A 68 2.12 43.06 -43.50
N PHE A 69 2.61 43.48 -42.34
CA PHE A 69 2.43 44.84 -41.83
C PHE A 69 3.19 45.87 -42.69
N SER A 70 4.45 45.60 -43.03
CA SER A 70 5.24 46.46 -43.93
C SER A 70 4.61 46.57 -45.31
N SER A 71 4.05 45.48 -45.86
CA SER A 71 3.34 45.53 -47.15
C SER A 71 2.07 46.38 -47.12
N ARG A 72 1.42 46.52 -45.95
CA ARG A 72 0.20 47.33 -45.76
C ARG A 72 0.47 48.82 -45.61
N GLN A 73 1.60 49.19 -45.01
CA GLN A 73 2.03 50.59 -44.87
C GLN A 73 2.42 51.24 -46.21
N VAL A 74 2.87 50.46 -47.19
CA VAL A 74 3.30 50.97 -48.50
C VAL A 74 2.11 51.26 -49.45
N SER A 75 0.89 50.82 -49.10
CA SER A 75 -0.29 50.93 -49.99
C SER A 75 -1.33 52.02 -49.63
N SER A 76 -1.09 52.88 -48.65
CA SER A 76 -2.00 54.01 -48.36
C SER A 76 -1.52 55.32 -49.00
N PRO A 77 -2.21 55.85 -50.03
CA PRO A 77 -2.02 57.23 -50.44
C PRO A 77 -2.64 58.13 -49.37
N VAL A 78 -1.85 59.05 -48.85
CA VAL A 78 -2.25 60.10 -47.90
C VAL A 78 -3.37 60.95 -48.54
N PRO A 79 -4.57 61.06 -47.94
CA PRO A 79 -5.43 62.20 -48.16
C PRO A 79 -5.12 63.23 -47.07
N ASP A 80 -4.61 64.37 -47.52
CA ASP A 80 -4.55 65.60 -46.75
C ASP A 80 -5.99 66.05 -46.45
N ASN A 81 -6.41 65.95 -45.19
CA ASN A 81 -7.36 66.88 -44.60
C ASN A 81 -7.47 66.70 -43.08
N SER A 82 -7.14 67.79 -42.39
CA SER A 82 -7.47 68.11 -41.01
C SER A 82 -8.94 67.88 -40.67
N ILE A 83 -9.23 67.27 -39.52
CA ILE A 83 -10.22 67.74 -38.54
C ILE A 83 -9.96 67.01 -37.21
N SER A 84 -9.87 67.82 -36.17
CA SER A 84 -9.82 67.48 -34.75
C SER A 84 -11.05 66.71 -34.29
N ASP A 85 -10.89 65.62 -33.54
CA ASP A 85 -11.81 65.30 -32.45
C ASP A 85 -11.16 64.41 -31.39
N GLU A 86 -11.50 64.69 -30.14
CA GLU A 86 -10.92 64.15 -28.92
C GLU A 86 -11.30 62.67 -28.70
N SER A 87 -10.33 61.83 -28.33
CA SER A 87 -10.57 60.59 -27.58
C SER A 87 -9.32 60.15 -26.81
N PRO A 88 -9.50 59.54 -25.63
CA PRO A 88 -8.56 59.62 -24.51
C PRO A 88 -7.53 58.48 -24.52
N ASP A 89 -6.31 58.81 -24.10
CA ASP A 89 -5.29 57.95 -23.49
C ASP A 89 -5.19 56.52 -24.03
N LEU A 90 -4.70 56.38 -25.27
CA LEU A 90 -3.96 55.19 -25.66
C LEU A 90 -2.50 55.44 -25.29
N GLU A 91 -2.06 54.88 -24.15
CA GLU A 91 -0.63 54.72 -23.86
C GLU A 91 0.06 54.14 -25.11
N ASP A 92 1.07 54.85 -25.60
CA ASP A 92 1.97 54.42 -26.67
C ASP A 92 2.62 53.07 -26.31
N HIS A 93 1.94 51.97 -26.57
CA HIS A 93 2.58 50.67 -26.64
C HIS A 93 3.39 50.64 -27.94
N GLU A 94 4.67 50.99 -27.85
CA GLU A 94 5.66 50.63 -28.86
C GLU A 94 5.40 49.17 -29.30
N PRO A 95 5.33 48.88 -30.62
CA PRO A 95 5.14 47.51 -31.08
C PRO A 95 6.30 46.69 -30.53
N SER A 96 6.00 45.78 -29.60
CA SER A 96 6.94 44.87 -28.95
C SER A 96 7.67 44.05 -30.03
N THR A 97 8.77 44.59 -30.55
CA THR A 97 9.59 43.93 -31.55
C THR A 97 10.28 42.74 -30.88
N MET A 98 10.20 41.58 -31.53
CA MET A 98 10.81 40.35 -31.01
C MET A 98 12.32 40.54 -30.93
N ASP A 99 12.89 40.28 -29.74
CA ASP A 99 14.33 40.36 -29.51
C ASP A 99 15.08 39.52 -30.57
N PRO A 100 16.08 40.08 -31.28
CA PRO A 100 16.85 39.37 -32.29
C PRO A 100 17.48 38.07 -31.78
N GLU A 101 17.83 38.00 -30.49
CA GLU A 101 18.43 36.83 -29.85
C GLU A 101 17.41 35.74 -29.50
N PHE A 102 16.10 36.04 -29.55
CA PHE A 102 15.04 35.10 -29.22
C PHE A 102 15.02 33.90 -30.17
N ALA A 103 15.30 34.12 -31.46
CA ALA A 103 15.25 33.05 -32.47
C ALA A 103 16.25 31.92 -32.23
N ALA A 104 17.39 32.21 -31.59
CA ALA A 104 18.46 31.24 -31.34
C ALA A 104 18.54 30.80 -29.87
N CYS A 105 17.65 31.27 -28.99
CA CYS A 105 17.79 31.15 -27.54
C CYS A 105 17.71 29.71 -26.98
N LEU A 106 17.34 28.71 -27.80
CA LEU A 106 17.30 27.30 -27.43
C LEU A 106 18.36 26.45 -28.15
N ASP A 107 19.22 27.02 -28.98
CA ASP A 107 20.03 26.23 -29.91
C ASP A 107 21.36 25.73 -29.39
N SER A 108 22.03 26.48 -28.51
CA SER A 108 23.25 25.99 -27.85
C SER A 108 23.51 26.64 -26.50
N PHE A 109 23.93 27.90 -26.50
CA PHE A 109 24.22 28.62 -25.26
C PHE A 109 22.98 29.42 -24.81
N PRO A 110 22.60 29.32 -23.54
CA PRO A 110 21.47 30.08 -23.04
C PRO A 110 21.84 31.57 -22.95
N ASN A 111 20.90 32.42 -23.36
CA ASN A 111 20.99 33.88 -23.35
C ASN A 111 19.86 34.49 -22.51
N ALA A 112 19.71 35.82 -22.56
CA ALA A 112 18.68 36.55 -21.83
C ALA A 112 17.26 36.05 -22.14
N CYS A 113 17.03 35.63 -23.39
CA CYS A 113 15.75 35.16 -23.90
C CYS A 113 15.42 33.71 -23.51
N THR A 114 16.41 32.89 -23.16
CA THR A 114 16.19 31.45 -22.90
C THR A 114 15.14 31.18 -21.81
N PRO A 115 15.18 31.83 -20.62
CA PRO A 115 14.11 31.66 -19.63
C PRO A 115 12.73 32.11 -20.12
N VAL A 116 12.68 33.13 -20.97
CA VAL A 116 11.44 33.65 -21.57
C VAL A 116 10.84 32.61 -22.51
N ALA A 117 11.64 32.05 -23.42
CA ALA A 117 11.21 31.00 -24.33
C ALA A 117 10.76 29.74 -23.60
N ILE A 118 11.46 29.32 -22.52
CA ILE A 118 11.02 28.19 -21.69
C ILE A 118 9.65 28.47 -21.06
N ALA A 119 9.45 29.66 -20.48
CA ALA A 119 8.18 30.02 -19.86
C ALA A 119 7.04 30.10 -20.90
N MET A 120 7.29 30.68 -22.07
CA MET A 120 6.33 30.74 -23.18
C MET A 120 5.99 29.35 -23.72
N PHE A 121 6.96 28.44 -23.83
CA PHE A 121 6.68 27.07 -24.25
C PHE A 121 5.87 26.29 -23.22
N ILE A 122 6.11 26.50 -21.91
CA ILE A 122 5.24 25.94 -20.86
C ILE A 122 3.82 26.51 -20.99
N TRP A 123 3.69 27.80 -21.28
CA TRP A 123 2.41 28.44 -21.52
C TRP A 123 1.69 27.84 -22.72
N GLU A 124 2.38 27.68 -23.85
CA GLU A 124 1.85 27.05 -25.07
C GLU A 124 1.28 25.66 -24.75
N LYS A 125 2.08 24.83 -24.06
CA LYS A 125 1.64 23.48 -23.72
C LYS A 125 0.41 23.47 -22.81
N CYS A 126 0.37 24.31 -21.78
CA CYS A 126 -0.62 24.15 -20.71
C CYS A 126 -1.87 25.02 -20.87
N PHE A 127 -1.74 26.22 -21.46
CA PHE A 127 -2.85 27.15 -21.65
C PHE A 127 -3.40 27.09 -23.07
N HIS A 128 -2.53 27.00 -24.10
CA HIS A 128 -2.99 26.95 -25.50
C HIS A 128 -3.37 25.51 -25.93
N GLU A 129 -2.50 24.53 -25.72
CA GLU A 129 -2.79 23.11 -26.02
C GLU A 129 -3.61 22.40 -24.93
N GLY A 130 -3.83 23.04 -23.78
CA GLY A 130 -4.62 22.49 -22.66
C GLY A 130 -3.98 21.29 -21.94
N CYS A 131 -2.65 21.10 -22.04
CA CYS A 131 -1.97 20.02 -21.33
C CYS A 131 -2.02 20.20 -19.80
N LYS A 132 -1.99 19.08 -19.07
CA LYS A 132 -2.06 19.07 -17.59
C LYS A 132 -0.76 19.57 -16.95
N ASN A 133 -0.84 20.04 -15.70
CA ASN A 133 0.30 20.41 -14.82
C ASN A 133 1.50 19.44 -14.88
N GLY A 134 1.26 18.13 -14.96
CA GLY A 134 2.35 17.15 -15.08
C GLY A 134 3.22 17.34 -16.33
N VAL A 135 2.68 17.87 -17.43
CA VAL A 135 3.44 18.24 -18.63
C VAL A 135 4.36 19.43 -18.35
N ALA A 136 3.89 20.45 -17.63
CA ALA A 136 4.72 21.59 -17.23
C ALA A 136 5.93 21.14 -16.37
N ASP A 137 5.69 20.28 -15.37
CA ASP A 137 6.76 19.73 -14.52
C ASP A 137 7.76 18.88 -15.35
N MET A 138 7.29 18.14 -16.37
CA MET A 138 8.15 17.37 -17.28
C MET A 138 8.98 18.26 -18.21
N VAL A 139 8.37 19.29 -18.80
CA VAL A 139 9.07 20.27 -19.66
C VAL A 139 10.15 21.00 -18.85
N TYR A 140 9.80 21.50 -17.66
CA TYR A 140 10.76 22.09 -16.74
C TYR A 140 11.92 21.14 -16.42
N SER A 141 11.62 19.90 -16.06
CA SER A 141 12.65 18.91 -15.72
C SER A 141 13.53 18.54 -16.91
N ALA A 142 12.98 18.54 -18.12
CA ALA A 142 13.73 18.31 -19.35
C ALA A 142 14.73 19.43 -19.61
N PHE A 143 14.31 20.70 -19.51
CA PHE A 143 15.22 21.84 -19.63
C PHE A 143 16.26 21.91 -18.52
N LEU A 144 15.85 21.62 -17.28
CA LEU A 144 16.76 21.55 -16.15
C LEU A 144 17.85 20.49 -16.39
N ASP A 145 17.48 19.29 -16.85
CA ASP A 145 18.44 18.23 -17.19
C ASP A 145 19.33 18.59 -18.39
N HIS A 146 18.75 19.18 -19.44
CA HIS A 146 19.47 19.59 -20.64
C HIS A 146 20.62 20.54 -20.30
N TYR A 147 20.34 21.63 -19.61
CA TYR A 147 21.37 22.62 -19.26
C TYR A 147 22.31 22.16 -18.14
N ASN A 148 21.88 21.27 -17.24
CA ASN A 148 22.79 20.68 -16.25
C ASN A 148 23.84 19.73 -16.87
N ARG A 149 23.59 19.23 -18.07
CA ARG A 149 24.47 18.34 -18.84
C ARG A 149 25.24 19.05 -19.94
N LEU A 150 24.93 20.32 -20.23
CA LEU A 150 25.61 21.09 -21.25
C LEU A 150 27.03 21.42 -20.76
N GLU A 151 28.03 20.81 -21.36
CA GLU A 151 29.44 21.10 -21.10
C GLU A 151 29.91 22.23 -22.01
N THR A 152 30.58 23.23 -21.42
CA THR A 152 31.26 24.28 -22.18
C THR A 152 32.77 24.08 -22.12
N LYS A 153 33.52 24.80 -22.96
CA LYS A 153 34.99 24.82 -22.92
C LYS A 153 35.55 25.22 -21.55
N HIS A 154 34.74 25.86 -20.70
CA HIS A 154 35.08 26.30 -19.34
C HIS A 154 34.44 25.43 -18.24
N GLY A 155 33.87 24.27 -18.57
CA GLY A 155 33.27 23.32 -17.64
C GLY A 155 31.74 23.44 -17.51
N GLN A 156 31.18 23.00 -16.37
CA GLN A 156 29.73 22.96 -16.13
C GLN A 156 29.20 24.29 -15.54
N ILE A 157 29.23 25.35 -16.36
CA ILE A 157 28.88 26.72 -15.92
C ILE A 157 27.37 26.96 -15.72
N TYR A 158 26.52 26.10 -16.27
CA TYR A 158 25.06 26.25 -16.24
C TYR A 158 24.36 25.45 -15.13
N ARG A 159 25.10 24.98 -14.11
CA ARG A 159 24.52 24.36 -12.93
C ARG A 159 24.28 25.42 -11.85
N GLY A 160 23.08 25.41 -11.24
CA GLY A 160 22.73 26.30 -10.14
C GLY A 160 21.74 27.40 -10.54
N ASP A 161 21.68 28.45 -9.72
CA ASP A 161 20.73 29.56 -9.90
C ASP A 161 21.10 30.44 -11.10
N TRP A 162 20.10 30.77 -11.91
CA TRP A 162 20.28 31.62 -13.10
C TRP A 162 20.62 33.05 -12.69
N THR A 163 21.79 33.53 -13.11
CA THR A 163 22.29 34.88 -12.81
C THR A 163 23.10 35.43 -13.98
N TYR A 164 23.06 36.74 -14.17
CA TYR A 164 23.92 37.44 -15.11
C TYR A 164 25.21 37.85 -14.38
N ASP A 165 26.36 37.49 -14.95
CA ASP A 165 27.68 37.86 -14.45
C ASP A 165 28.19 39.06 -15.26
N SER A 166 28.13 40.25 -14.67
CA SER A 166 28.57 41.50 -15.30
C SER A 166 30.08 41.55 -15.54
N SER A 167 30.87 40.71 -14.85
CA SER A 167 32.33 40.70 -15.01
C SER A 167 32.79 39.94 -16.24
N THR A 168 32.02 38.93 -16.68
CA THR A 168 32.31 38.12 -17.86
C THR A 168 31.33 38.34 -19.00
N ASP A 169 30.41 39.29 -18.84
CA ASP A 169 29.30 39.59 -19.76
C ASP A 169 28.57 38.31 -20.22
N SER A 170 28.27 37.44 -19.26
CA SER A 170 27.74 36.10 -19.56
C SER A 170 26.77 35.61 -18.51
N TYR A 171 25.82 34.79 -18.92
CA TYR A 171 24.91 34.14 -17.97
C TYR A 171 25.51 32.87 -17.36
N ARG A 172 25.28 32.67 -16.06
CA ARG A 172 25.64 31.47 -15.30
C ARG A 172 24.41 30.84 -14.65
N GLY A 173 24.54 29.56 -14.34
CA GLY A 173 23.45 28.76 -13.77
C GLY A 173 22.43 28.30 -14.81
N ASN A 174 21.34 27.69 -14.35
CA ASN A 174 20.41 26.99 -15.25
C ASN A 174 19.21 27.87 -15.58
N PRO A 175 18.93 28.20 -16.86
CA PRO A 175 17.83 29.10 -17.23
C PRO A 175 16.46 28.56 -16.85
N ALA A 176 16.28 27.23 -16.72
CA ALA A 176 15.04 26.66 -16.20
C ALA A 176 14.79 27.07 -14.74
N SER A 177 15.84 27.37 -13.97
CA SER A 177 15.75 27.76 -12.56
C SER A 177 15.45 29.26 -12.35
N ALA A 178 15.31 30.04 -13.44
CA ALA A 178 14.96 31.46 -13.38
C ALA A 178 13.58 31.70 -12.74
N GLY A 179 13.39 32.87 -12.12
CA GLY A 179 12.14 33.27 -11.47
C GLY A 179 10.93 33.15 -12.39
N ARG A 180 11.04 33.70 -13.61
CA ARG A 180 9.97 33.67 -14.62
C ARG A 180 9.44 32.26 -14.95
N VAL A 181 10.33 31.27 -15.05
CA VAL A 181 9.94 29.88 -15.31
C VAL A 181 9.22 29.29 -14.10
N LYS A 182 9.72 29.55 -12.88
CA LYS A 182 9.09 29.12 -11.63
C LYS A 182 7.70 29.76 -11.44
N ASP A 183 7.54 31.03 -11.81
CA ASP A 183 6.26 31.73 -11.76
C ASP A 183 5.27 31.15 -12.76
N MET A 184 5.71 30.82 -13.97
CA MET A 184 4.87 30.12 -14.95
C MET A 184 4.41 28.74 -14.43
N LEU A 185 5.29 27.96 -13.81
CA LEU A 185 4.91 26.69 -13.18
C LEU A 185 3.87 26.89 -12.06
N LYS A 186 4.01 27.96 -11.26
CA LYS A 186 3.05 28.31 -10.21
C LYS A 186 1.71 28.73 -10.81
N ALA A 187 1.70 29.47 -11.92
CA ALA A 187 0.50 29.86 -12.65
C ALA A 187 -0.24 28.63 -13.20
N VAL A 188 0.46 27.71 -13.87
CA VAL A 188 -0.12 26.44 -14.36
C VAL A 188 -0.74 25.64 -13.21
N LYS A 189 -0.04 25.53 -12.07
CA LYS A 189 -0.54 24.82 -10.89
C LYS A 189 -1.84 25.43 -10.35
N LYS A 190 -1.92 26.76 -10.27
CA LYS A 190 -3.13 27.46 -9.83
C LYS A 190 -4.28 27.33 -10.84
N HIS A 191 -3.99 27.46 -12.14
CA HIS A 191 -4.97 27.31 -13.21
C HIS A 191 -5.63 25.93 -13.18
N HIS A 192 -4.84 24.86 -13.12
CA HIS A 192 -5.39 23.50 -13.02
C HIS A 192 -6.07 23.19 -11.69
N ALA A 193 -5.64 23.80 -10.58
CA ALA A 193 -6.33 23.63 -9.30
C ALA A 193 -7.74 24.21 -9.33
N LYS A 194 -7.94 25.34 -10.02
CA LYS A 194 -9.27 25.95 -10.22
C LYS A 194 -10.11 25.23 -11.27
N ALA A 195 -9.48 24.74 -12.33
CA ALA A 195 -10.13 24.10 -13.47
C ALA A 195 -10.26 22.56 -13.36
N SER A 196 -10.03 21.96 -12.19
CA SER A 196 -10.23 20.51 -12.01
C SER A 196 -11.65 20.21 -11.54
N PRO A 197 -12.60 19.90 -12.44
CA PRO A 197 -13.68 19.01 -12.04
C PRO A 197 -13.04 17.68 -11.63
N GLY A 198 -13.62 17.00 -10.63
CA GLY A 198 -13.13 15.78 -9.96
C GLY A 198 -11.97 15.02 -10.62
N ARG A 199 -10.90 14.78 -9.86
CA ARG A 199 -9.71 14.04 -10.29
C ARG A 199 -10.09 12.76 -11.07
N HIS A 200 -9.78 12.69 -12.37
CA HIS A 200 -10.06 11.52 -13.21
C HIS A 200 -9.19 10.32 -12.83
N HIS A 201 -9.56 9.61 -11.77
CA HIS A 201 -9.04 8.29 -11.48
C HIS A 201 -9.76 7.25 -12.35
N SER A 202 -9.06 6.19 -12.76
CA SER A 202 -9.75 5.06 -13.39
C SER A 202 -10.79 4.51 -12.41
N ARG A 203 -11.98 4.24 -12.93
CA ARG A 203 -13.08 3.62 -12.20
C ARG A 203 -12.61 2.32 -11.58
N ALA A 204 -12.89 2.10 -10.30
CA ALA A 204 -12.59 0.83 -9.66
C ALA A 204 -13.53 -0.26 -10.20
N MET A 205 -12.99 -1.40 -10.61
CA MET A 205 -13.83 -2.56 -10.94
C MET A 205 -14.17 -3.26 -9.65
N SER A 206 -15.41 -3.20 -9.20
CA SER A 206 -15.82 -3.82 -7.92
C SER A 206 -15.80 -5.34 -8.01
N TYR A 207 -15.84 -6.03 -6.86
CA TYR A 207 -16.02 -7.49 -6.85
C TYR A 207 -17.34 -7.92 -7.52
N LYS A 208 -18.40 -7.09 -7.44
CA LYS A 208 -19.65 -7.32 -8.17
C LYS A 208 -19.43 -7.26 -9.68
N ASP A 209 -18.68 -6.27 -10.16
CA ASP A 209 -18.34 -6.16 -11.59
C ASP A 209 -17.49 -7.35 -12.06
N MET A 210 -16.51 -7.79 -11.25
CA MET A 210 -15.73 -9.00 -11.51
C MET A 210 -16.64 -10.23 -11.66
N ASN A 211 -17.63 -10.40 -10.78
CA ASN A 211 -18.61 -11.49 -10.90
C ASN A 211 -19.48 -11.37 -12.15
N THR A 212 -19.94 -10.18 -12.51
CA THR A 212 -20.72 -9.97 -13.74
C THR A 212 -19.93 -10.39 -14.98
N VAL A 213 -18.67 -9.97 -15.08
CA VAL A 213 -17.80 -10.38 -16.20
C VAL A 213 -17.51 -11.88 -16.16
N HIS A 214 -17.26 -12.45 -14.98
CA HIS A 214 -17.04 -13.89 -14.84
C HIS A 214 -18.27 -14.70 -15.28
N THR A 215 -19.47 -14.30 -14.88
CA THR A 215 -20.72 -14.94 -15.30
C THR A 215 -20.92 -14.85 -16.81
N TYR A 216 -20.64 -13.69 -17.41
CA TYR A 216 -20.64 -13.53 -18.87
C TYR A 216 -19.66 -14.50 -19.53
N ILE A 217 -18.44 -14.60 -19.02
CA ILE A 217 -17.42 -15.52 -19.53
C ILE A 217 -17.92 -16.96 -19.45
N GLN A 218 -18.39 -17.42 -18.27
CA GLN A 218 -18.88 -18.78 -18.08
C GLN A 218 -20.03 -19.13 -19.05
N ALA A 219 -20.99 -18.21 -19.21
CA ALA A 219 -22.12 -18.41 -20.12
C ALA A 219 -21.69 -18.48 -21.60
N ASN A 220 -20.58 -17.84 -21.97
CA ASN A 220 -20.08 -17.77 -23.34
C ASN A 220 -18.87 -18.66 -23.60
N HIS A 221 -18.41 -19.40 -22.59
CA HIS A 221 -17.15 -20.12 -22.61
C HIS A 221 -17.25 -21.33 -23.54
N PRO A 222 -16.50 -21.39 -24.65
CA PRO A 222 -16.59 -22.52 -25.56
C PRO A 222 -16.18 -23.81 -24.85
N CYS A 223 -16.97 -24.87 -25.02
CA CYS A 223 -16.66 -26.17 -24.44
C CYS A 223 -15.42 -26.78 -25.13
N PRO A 224 -14.64 -27.63 -24.45
CA PRO A 224 -13.43 -28.23 -25.04
C PRO A 224 -13.70 -28.99 -26.35
N TYR A 225 -14.91 -29.53 -26.52
CA TYR A 225 -15.30 -30.24 -27.74
C TYR A 225 -15.43 -29.29 -28.94
N SER A 226 -16.13 -28.15 -28.81
CA SER A 226 -16.26 -27.18 -29.90
C SER A 226 -14.92 -26.55 -30.30
N CYS A 227 -13.98 -26.45 -29.35
CA CYS A 227 -12.63 -25.97 -29.59
C CYS A 227 -11.79 -26.90 -30.49
N LYS A 228 -12.07 -28.21 -30.51
CA LYS A 228 -11.40 -29.15 -31.40
C LYS A 228 -11.88 -29.04 -32.86
N GLN A 229 -13.07 -28.49 -33.06
CA GLN A 229 -13.73 -28.43 -34.37
C GLN A 229 -13.57 -27.07 -35.06
N ASN A 230 -13.42 -26.00 -34.28
CA ASN A 230 -13.44 -24.64 -34.79
C ASN A 230 -12.34 -23.77 -34.15
N LEU A 231 -11.47 -23.22 -35.00
CA LEU A 231 -10.41 -22.28 -34.60
C LEU A 231 -10.97 -21.03 -33.90
N GLU A 232 -12.13 -20.54 -34.32
CA GLU A 232 -12.77 -19.38 -33.69
C GLU A 232 -13.21 -19.67 -32.25
N SER A 233 -13.71 -20.89 -32.00
CA SER A 233 -14.08 -21.33 -30.65
C SER A 233 -12.84 -21.47 -29.77
N LEU A 234 -11.74 -22.00 -30.33
CA LEU A 234 -10.46 -22.10 -29.63
C LEU A 234 -9.87 -20.71 -29.32
N ALA A 235 -9.90 -19.79 -30.28
CA ALA A 235 -9.52 -18.38 -30.13
C ALA A 235 -10.32 -17.66 -29.03
N LYS A 236 -11.64 -17.81 -29.05
CA LYS A 236 -12.53 -17.23 -28.04
C LYS A 236 -12.25 -17.80 -26.65
N ARG A 237 -12.02 -19.11 -26.54
CA ARG A 237 -11.64 -19.77 -25.28
C ARG A 237 -10.30 -19.23 -24.76
N GLY A 238 -9.28 -19.17 -25.60
CA GLY A 238 -7.97 -18.62 -25.24
C GLY A 238 -8.06 -17.19 -24.72
N LYS A 239 -8.85 -16.34 -25.40
CA LYS A 239 -9.07 -14.95 -25.00
C LYS A 239 -9.73 -14.83 -23.63
N PHE A 240 -10.72 -15.67 -23.34
CA PHE A 240 -11.40 -15.68 -22.04
C PHE A 240 -10.50 -16.17 -20.91
N LEU A 241 -9.73 -17.24 -21.13
CA LEU A 241 -8.76 -17.74 -20.15
C LEU A 241 -7.66 -16.71 -19.87
N TYR A 242 -7.12 -16.09 -20.93
CA TYR A 242 -6.14 -15.01 -20.82
C TYR A 242 -6.68 -13.84 -19.99
N TYR A 243 -7.90 -13.38 -20.29
CA TYR A 243 -8.52 -12.31 -19.52
C TYR A 243 -8.77 -12.70 -18.07
N SER A 244 -9.32 -13.89 -17.81
CA SER A 244 -9.61 -14.36 -16.45
C SER A 244 -8.35 -14.46 -15.61
N ALA A 245 -7.25 -15.00 -16.17
CA ALA A 245 -5.97 -15.06 -15.48
C ALA A 245 -5.42 -13.65 -15.19
N LEU A 246 -5.41 -12.77 -16.20
CA LEU A 246 -4.85 -11.42 -16.06
C LEU A 246 -5.65 -10.54 -15.08
N SER A 247 -6.97 -10.56 -15.19
CA SER A 247 -7.88 -9.75 -14.39
C SER A 247 -7.90 -10.19 -12.93
N SER A 248 -8.03 -11.50 -12.67
CA SER A 248 -7.98 -12.05 -11.30
C SER A 248 -6.62 -11.78 -10.66
N LEU A 249 -5.51 -12.01 -11.35
CA LEU A 249 -4.16 -11.74 -10.85
C LEU A 249 -4.00 -10.26 -10.50
N SER A 250 -4.44 -9.37 -11.39
CA SER A 250 -4.36 -7.93 -11.19
C SER A 250 -5.26 -7.45 -10.06
N PHE A 251 -6.43 -8.08 -9.87
CA PHE A 251 -7.38 -7.74 -8.82
C PHE A 251 -6.92 -8.26 -7.46
N VAL A 252 -6.33 -9.45 -7.39
CA VAL A 252 -5.91 -10.04 -6.11
C VAL A 252 -4.56 -9.51 -5.68
N ILE A 253 -3.55 -9.41 -6.56
CA ILE A 253 -2.17 -9.01 -6.21
C ILE A 253 -1.94 -7.50 -6.37
N TRP A 254 -2.90 -6.79 -6.97
CA TRP A 254 -2.84 -5.35 -7.21
C TRP A 254 -1.64 -4.96 -8.06
N THR A 255 -1.31 -5.80 -9.04
CA THR A 255 -0.22 -5.55 -9.95
C THR A 255 -0.51 -4.27 -10.72
N ARG A 256 0.51 -3.43 -10.86
CA ARG A 256 0.50 -2.46 -11.96
C ARG A 256 0.54 -3.24 -13.26
N ASN A 257 0.05 -2.58 -14.28
CA ASN A 257 -0.07 -3.19 -15.57
C ASN A 257 1.29 -3.52 -16.24
N GLY A 258 2.37 -2.82 -15.89
CA GLY A 258 3.73 -3.27 -16.23
C GLY A 258 4.19 -4.49 -15.45
N GLU A 259 3.76 -4.65 -14.19
CA GLU A 259 4.16 -5.77 -13.32
C GLU A 259 3.51 -7.09 -13.75
N SER A 260 2.21 -7.09 -14.09
CA SER A 260 1.53 -8.31 -14.55
C SER A 260 2.07 -8.81 -15.89
N ARG A 261 2.36 -7.89 -16.81
CA ARG A 261 2.84 -8.22 -18.15
C ARG A 261 4.27 -8.74 -18.22
N LEU A 262 5.13 -8.24 -17.34
CA LEU A 262 6.53 -8.68 -17.25
C LEU A 262 6.68 -9.98 -16.43
N LEU A 263 5.57 -10.61 -16.03
CA LEU A 263 5.60 -11.90 -15.35
C LEU A 263 6.03 -13.00 -16.33
N GLN A 264 6.97 -13.84 -15.90
CA GLN A 264 7.56 -14.91 -16.70
C GLN A 264 7.38 -16.23 -15.96
N ARG A 265 7.57 -17.36 -16.65
CA ARG A 265 7.40 -18.69 -16.04
C ARG A 265 8.24 -18.92 -14.80
N ARG A 266 9.49 -18.43 -14.76
CA ARG A 266 10.40 -18.47 -13.60
C ARG A 266 9.88 -17.71 -12.38
N HIS A 267 8.94 -16.80 -12.57
CA HIS A 267 8.32 -16.04 -11.48
C HIS A 267 7.16 -16.79 -10.82
N LEU A 268 6.80 -17.97 -11.33
CA LEU A 268 5.73 -18.81 -10.81
C LEU A 268 6.27 -20.13 -10.27
N ASN A 269 5.80 -20.51 -9.08
CA ASN A 269 5.85 -21.90 -8.62
C ASN A 269 4.42 -22.43 -8.53
N LEU A 270 4.03 -23.25 -9.50
CA LEU A 270 2.70 -23.85 -9.60
C LEU A 270 2.56 -25.10 -8.72
N ASP A 271 3.69 -25.74 -8.38
CA ASP A 271 3.77 -26.99 -7.61
C ASP A 271 4.20 -26.70 -6.16
N ALA A 272 3.77 -25.58 -5.60
CA ALA A 272 4.15 -25.19 -4.25
C ALA A 272 3.46 -26.09 -3.22
N ASP A 273 4.22 -26.53 -2.21
CA ASP A 273 3.69 -27.39 -1.15
C ASP A 273 2.43 -26.78 -0.52
N PRO A 274 1.34 -27.55 -0.36
CA PRO A 274 0.13 -27.09 0.30
C PRO A 274 0.44 -26.55 1.70
N LYS A 275 -0.26 -25.50 2.11
CA LYS A 275 -0.08 -24.94 3.44
C LYS A 275 -0.95 -25.67 4.44
N GLN A 276 -0.32 -26.23 5.47
CA GLN A 276 -0.99 -26.71 6.67
C GLN A 276 -1.23 -25.54 7.62
N CYS A 277 -2.50 -25.27 7.91
CA CYS A 277 -2.93 -24.25 8.87
C CYS A 277 -2.94 -24.81 10.30
N SER A 278 -2.88 -23.92 11.30
CA SER A 278 -2.88 -24.29 12.71
C SER A 278 -4.16 -25.00 13.17
N ASN A 279 -5.24 -24.90 12.40
CA ASN A 279 -6.50 -25.61 12.61
C ASN A 279 -6.54 -26.99 11.94
N GLY A 280 -5.43 -27.47 11.36
CA GLY A 280 -5.33 -28.75 10.66
C GLY A 280 -5.84 -28.74 9.21
N GLN A 281 -6.40 -27.63 8.73
CA GLN A 281 -6.83 -27.52 7.33
C GLN A 281 -5.62 -27.38 6.40
N VAL A 282 -5.72 -28.02 5.24
CA VAL A 282 -4.70 -27.99 4.19
C VAL A 282 -5.24 -27.19 3.02
N HIS A 283 -4.46 -26.22 2.54
CA HIS A 283 -4.83 -25.39 1.40
C HIS A 283 -3.75 -25.44 0.32
N ASP A 284 -4.16 -25.85 -0.87
CA ASP A 284 -3.33 -25.75 -2.07
C ASP A 284 -3.00 -24.28 -2.37
N ARG A 285 -1.79 -24.06 -2.87
CA ARG A 285 -1.33 -22.73 -3.25
C ARG A 285 -0.39 -22.78 -4.43
N ILE A 286 -0.33 -21.68 -5.14
CA ILE A 286 0.78 -21.34 -6.02
C ILE A 286 1.54 -20.15 -5.42
N ILE A 287 2.79 -19.97 -5.85
CA ILE A 287 3.61 -18.83 -5.44
C ILE A 287 3.86 -17.94 -6.66
N VAL A 288 3.57 -16.65 -6.51
CA VAL A 288 3.84 -15.62 -7.51
C VAL A 288 4.95 -14.70 -6.99
N ASN A 289 6.02 -14.54 -7.75
CA ASN A 289 7.15 -13.69 -7.42
C ASN A 289 7.15 -12.41 -8.27
N LEU A 290 6.99 -11.24 -7.65
CA LEU A 290 7.06 -9.94 -8.31
C LEU A 290 8.39 -9.24 -8.01
N ARG A 291 9.50 -9.83 -8.47
CA ARG A 291 10.87 -9.37 -8.20
C ARG A 291 11.13 -7.92 -8.59
N PHE A 292 10.49 -7.45 -9.66
CA PHE A 292 10.61 -6.10 -10.22
C PHE A 292 9.44 -5.19 -9.82
N ARG A 293 8.86 -5.41 -8.63
CA ARG A 293 7.77 -4.56 -8.14
C ARG A 293 8.32 -3.16 -7.85
N LYS A 294 7.68 -2.15 -8.44
CA LYS A 294 8.04 -0.74 -8.25
C LYS A 294 7.99 -0.38 -6.76
N ASN A 295 9.00 0.39 -6.30
CA ASN A 295 9.34 0.73 -4.90
C ASN A 295 10.08 -0.38 -4.12
N TRP A 296 10.12 -1.60 -4.65
CA TRP A 296 10.77 -2.74 -4.00
C TRP A 296 12.16 -3.05 -4.56
N GLU A 297 12.39 -2.72 -5.82
CA GLU A 297 13.73 -2.72 -6.43
C GLU A 297 14.73 -1.89 -5.61
N ASN A 298 14.34 -0.67 -5.20
CA ASN A 298 15.16 0.19 -4.33
C ASN A 298 15.47 -0.47 -2.96
N LYS A 299 14.58 -1.33 -2.46
CA LYS A 299 14.76 -2.05 -1.19
C LYS A 299 15.68 -3.26 -1.35
N LEU A 300 15.58 -3.95 -2.48
CA LEU A 300 16.49 -5.03 -2.86
C LEU A 300 17.92 -4.50 -3.05
N GLU A 301 18.06 -3.39 -3.77
CA GLU A 301 19.36 -2.72 -4.04
C GLU A 301 20.00 -2.14 -2.78
N SER A 302 19.19 -1.67 -1.82
CA SER A 302 19.67 -1.16 -0.53
C SER A 302 20.05 -2.28 0.46
N GLY A 303 19.88 -3.55 0.09
CA GLY A 303 20.28 -4.68 0.94
C GLY A 303 19.40 -4.84 2.18
N GLU A 304 18.18 -4.27 2.18
CA GLU A 304 17.13 -4.59 3.15
C GLU A 304 16.53 -5.98 2.82
N LEU A 305 17.38 -7.01 2.84
CA LEU A 305 17.08 -8.42 2.50
C LEU A 305 16.16 -9.13 3.51
N GLY A 306 15.60 -8.41 4.48
CA GLY A 306 14.94 -9.01 5.64
C GLY A 306 13.48 -9.44 5.43
N LEU A 307 12.84 -9.14 4.31
CA LEU A 307 11.41 -9.38 4.12
C LEU A 307 11.13 -9.89 2.69
N GLU A 308 10.48 -11.04 2.59
CA GLU A 308 9.94 -11.68 1.37
C GLU A 308 8.82 -10.85 0.69
N GLY A 309 8.95 -9.52 0.60
CA GLY A 309 7.88 -8.61 0.19
C GLY A 309 7.50 -8.65 -1.30
N HIS A 310 8.09 -9.58 -2.06
CA HIS A 310 7.78 -9.81 -3.48
C HIS A 310 7.15 -11.19 -3.73
N VAL A 311 7.01 -12.02 -2.69
CA VAL A 311 6.52 -13.40 -2.81
C VAL A 311 5.09 -13.47 -2.30
N TYR A 312 4.17 -13.83 -3.19
CA TYR A 312 2.74 -13.91 -2.89
C TYR A 312 2.32 -15.37 -2.91
N ASN A 313 1.82 -15.84 -1.76
CA ASN A 313 1.19 -17.15 -1.66
C ASN A 313 -0.28 -16.99 -2.07
N ILE A 314 -0.65 -17.62 -3.17
CA ILE A 314 -1.99 -17.53 -3.76
C ILE A 314 -2.70 -18.85 -3.55
N TYR A 315 -3.71 -18.84 -2.70
CA TYR A 315 -4.52 -20.00 -2.37
C TYR A 315 -5.73 -20.08 -3.30
N ARG A 316 -6.22 -21.31 -3.51
CA ARG A 316 -7.47 -21.57 -4.22
C ARG A 316 -8.67 -20.94 -3.50
N GLN A 317 -9.59 -20.35 -4.26
CA GLN A 317 -10.74 -19.59 -3.74
C GLN A 317 -12.06 -20.05 -4.37
N GLU A 318 -12.48 -21.27 -4.06
CA GLU A 318 -13.69 -21.86 -4.65
C GLU A 318 -14.97 -21.09 -4.36
N SER A 319 -15.03 -20.41 -3.20
CA SER A 319 -16.17 -19.56 -2.83
C SER A 319 -16.21 -18.22 -3.59
N LYS A 320 -15.12 -17.85 -4.29
CA LYS A 320 -14.98 -16.58 -5.01
C LYS A 320 -14.40 -16.80 -6.42
N PRO A 321 -15.12 -17.53 -7.28
CA PRO A 321 -14.58 -17.99 -8.56
C PRO A 321 -14.17 -16.84 -9.49
N ALA A 322 -14.79 -15.66 -9.40
CA ALA A 322 -14.43 -14.51 -10.22
C ALA A 322 -13.02 -13.95 -9.95
N ILE A 323 -12.45 -14.21 -8.77
CA ILE A 323 -11.12 -13.73 -8.37
C ILE A 323 -10.18 -14.88 -7.96
N ASP A 324 -10.51 -16.13 -8.31
CA ASP A 324 -9.68 -17.30 -8.03
C ASP A 324 -8.47 -17.37 -8.98
N VAL A 325 -7.41 -16.64 -8.61
CA VAL A 325 -6.16 -16.59 -9.38
C VAL A 325 -5.55 -17.97 -9.57
N TYR A 326 -5.63 -18.85 -8.56
CA TYR A 326 -5.08 -20.19 -8.65
C TYR A 326 -5.72 -20.92 -9.83
N HIS A 327 -7.05 -20.96 -9.86
CA HIS A 327 -7.79 -21.65 -10.92
C HIS A 327 -7.54 -21.01 -12.30
N HIS A 328 -7.68 -19.69 -12.40
CA HIS A 328 -7.58 -19.00 -13.70
C HIS A 328 -6.18 -19.03 -14.28
N LEU A 329 -5.15 -18.88 -13.44
CA LEU A 329 -3.77 -18.88 -13.92
C LEU A 329 -3.34 -20.27 -14.38
N CYS A 330 -3.68 -21.33 -13.64
CA CYS A 330 -3.41 -22.70 -14.08
C CYS A 330 -4.16 -23.04 -15.37
N ALA A 331 -5.46 -22.73 -15.45
CA ALA A 331 -6.25 -22.99 -16.65
C ALA A 331 -5.73 -22.22 -17.89
N TRP A 332 -5.21 -21.02 -17.71
CA TRP A 332 -4.55 -20.27 -18.78
C TRP A 332 -3.23 -20.92 -19.22
N ILE A 333 -2.38 -21.30 -18.27
CA ILE A 333 -1.08 -21.93 -18.57
C ILE A 333 -1.30 -23.28 -19.27
N ASP A 334 -2.22 -24.11 -18.79
CA ASP A 334 -2.56 -25.38 -19.42
C ASP A 334 -3.04 -25.18 -20.87
N PHE A 335 -3.87 -24.15 -21.11
CA PHE A 335 -4.31 -23.80 -22.46
C PHE A 335 -3.14 -23.32 -23.33
N TYR A 336 -2.27 -22.48 -22.77
CA TYR A 336 -1.12 -21.92 -23.46
C TYR A 336 -0.19 -23.05 -23.92
N GLU A 337 0.26 -23.90 -22.99
CA GLU A 337 1.15 -25.03 -23.28
C GLU A 337 0.51 -26.01 -24.27
N MET A 338 -0.76 -26.39 -24.05
CA MET A 338 -1.42 -27.39 -24.88
C MET A 338 -1.74 -26.91 -26.30
N TYR A 339 -2.21 -25.67 -26.46
CA TYR A 339 -2.79 -25.21 -27.74
C TYR A 339 -1.94 -24.18 -28.50
N LEU A 340 -1.18 -23.33 -27.81
CA LEU A 340 -0.35 -22.33 -28.50
C LEU A 340 1.08 -22.82 -28.69
N LEU A 341 1.59 -23.67 -27.79
CA LEU A 341 2.91 -24.30 -27.89
C LEU A 341 2.86 -25.76 -28.37
N GLY A 342 1.69 -26.26 -28.76
CA GLY A 342 1.54 -27.61 -29.30
C GLY A 342 1.85 -28.74 -28.32
N GLY A 343 1.70 -28.51 -27.02
CA GLY A 343 2.00 -29.46 -25.95
C GLY A 343 3.37 -29.29 -25.30
N GLU A 344 4.18 -28.35 -25.77
CA GLU A 344 5.44 -27.99 -25.11
C GLU A 344 5.18 -27.15 -23.85
N LYS A 345 6.02 -27.34 -22.84
CA LYS A 345 5.98 -26.56 -21.60
C LYS A 345 6.61 -25.19 -21.82
N LEU A 346 6.13 -24.19 -21.07
CA LEU A 346 6.75 -22.87 -21.06
C LEU A 346 8.19 -22.93 -20.55
N HIS A 347 9.11 -22.30 -21.27
CA HIS A 347 10.46 -22.05 -20.78
C HIS A 347 10.46 -21.01 -19.67
N GLU A 348 11.49 -21.05 -18.81
CA GLU A 348 11.62 -20.18 -17.64
C GLU A 348 11.50 -18.68 -17.97
N ASP A 349 11.96 -18.27 -19.15
CA ASP A 349 12.02 -16.88 -19.60
C ASP A 349 10.79 -16.44 -20.40
N ASP A 350 9.90 -17.37 -20.75
CA ASP A 350 8.68 -17.05 -21.50
C ASP A 350 7.74 -16.19 -20.66
N TYR A 351 7.16 -15.17 -21.29
CA TYR A 351 6.14 -14.34 -20.64
C TYR A 351 4.85 -15.11 -20.42
N ILE A 352 4.26 -14.96 -19.25
CA ILE A 352 2.95 -15.53 -18.89
C ILE A 352 1.82 -14.85 -19.68
N PHE A 353 1.98 -13.56 -19.99
CA PHE A 353 1.03 -12.76 -20.76
C PHE A 353 1.73 -12.17 -22.01
N PRO A 354 2.07 -13.03 -22.99
CA PRO A 354 2.81 -12.65 -24.19
C PRO A 354 1.95 -11.80 -25.14
N ASP A 355 2.54 -11.31 -26.22
CA ASP A 355 1.79 -10.76 -27.35
C ASP A 355 1.14 -11.90 -28.12
N ILE A 356 -0.18 -11.86 -28.22
CA ILE A 356 -0.99 -12.93 -28.82
C ILE A 356 -1.93 -12.32 -29.83
N ASN A 357 -1.91 -12.87 -31.04
CA ASN A 357 -2.98 -12.65 -31.99
C ASN A 357 -3.99 -13.79 -31.88
N PHE A 358 -5.07 -13.54 -31.14
CA PHE A 358 -6.11 -14.55 -30.95
C PHE A 358 -6.81 -14.97 -32.25
N LYS A 359 -6.80 -14.16 -33.32
CA LYS A 359 -7.50 -14.53 -34.58
C LYS A 359 -6.86 -15.72 -35.28
N ASN A 360 -5.54 -15.81 -35.23
CA ASN A 360 -4.76 -16.88 -35.87
C ASN A 360 -4.01 -17.75 -34.84
N LEU A 361 -4.23 -17.53 -33.54
CA LEU A 361 -3.57 -18.22 -32.43
C LEU A 361 -2.05 -18.21 -32.50
N THR A 362 -1.47 -17.12 -33.02
CA THR A 362 -0.01 -16.93 -33.02
C THR A 362 0.44 -16.21 -31.76
N VAL A 363 1.52 -16.70 -31.16
CA VAL A 363 2.09 -16.19 -29.92
C VAL A 363 3.58 -15.89 -30.11
N ASN A 364 4.04 -14.78 -29.54
CA ASN A 364 5.46 -14.48 -29.42
C ASN A 364 5.83 -14.56 -27.93
N THR A 365 6.47 -15.66 -27.53
CA THR A 365 6.75 -15.97 -26.12
C THR A 365 7.77 -15.01 -25.50
N ASP A 366 8.66 -14.45 -26.33
CA ASP A 366 9.72 -13.49 -25.97
C ASP A 366 9.24 -12.03 -25.89
N THR A 367 7.99 -11.76 -26.27
CA THR A 367 7.44 -10.41 -26.30
C THR A 367 6.20 -10.31 -25.45
N THR A 368 6.17 -9.37 -24.52
CA THR A 368 4.98 -9.06 -23.73
C THR A 368 3.89 -8.37 -24.56
N SER A 369 2.63 -8.62 -24.21
CA SER A 369 1.51 -7.78 -24.64
C SER A 369 1.75 -6.28 -24.40
N THR A 370 1.18 -5.41 -25.25
CA THR A 370 1.32 -3.95 -25.09
C THR A 370 0.38 -3.35 -24.04
N TRP A 371 0.66 -2.11 -23.64
CA TRP A 371 -0.24 -1.34 -22.75
C TRP A 371 -1.67 -1.29 -23.30
N GLN A 372 -1.76 -0.86 -24.54
CA GLN A 372 -2.97 -0.61 -25.31
C GLN A 372 -3.77 -1.89 -25.54
N SER A 373 -3.11 -3.01 -25.86
CA SER A 373 -3.80 -4.29 -26.14
C SER A 373 -4.59 -4.77 -24.93
N VAL A 374 -4.01 -4.69 -23.72
CA VAL A 374 -4.71 -5.08 -22.49
C VAL A 374 -5.81 -4.08 -22.12
N ASP A 375 -5.57 -2.78 -22.24
CA ASP A 375 -6.59 -1.77 -21.94
C ASP A 375 -7.84 -1.95 -22.82
N LYS A 376 -7.60 -2.21 -24.12
CA LYS A 376 -8.65 -2.56 -25.08
C LYS A 376 -9.38 -3.83 -24.66
N LEU A 377 -8.66 -4.88 -24.26
CA LEU A 377 -9.26 -6.13 -23.80
C LEU A 377 -10.15 -5.92 -22.56
N VAL A 378 -9.70 -5.12 -21.59
CA VAL A 378 -10.48 -4.79 -20.38
C VAL A 378 -11.80 -4.12 -20.74
N LYS A 379 -11.76 -3.11 -21.60
CA LYS A 379 -12.95 -2.39 -22.08
C LYS A 379 -13.88 -3.29 -22.88
N GLU A 380 -13.33 -4.12 -23.76
CA GLU A 380 -14.11 -5.06 -24.56
C GLU A 380 -14.87 -6.05 -23.67
N MET A 381 -14.22 -6.64 -22.68
CA MET A 381 -14.86 -7.58 -21.76
C MET A 381 -15.90 -6.90 -20.86
N ALA A 382 -15.61 -5.69 -20.39
CA ALA A 382 -16.56 -4.90 -19.61
C ALA A 382 -17.81 -4.53 -20.42
N HIS A 383 -17.63 -4.12 -21.68
CA HIS A 383 -18.72 -3.82 -22.61
C HIS A 383 -19.55 -5.07 -22.91
N ALA A 384 -18.89 -6.19 -23.22
CA ALA A 384 -19.56 -7.45 -23.54
C ALA A 384 -20.37 -8.02 -22.37
N ALA A 385 -19.90 -7.80 -21.13
CA ALA A 385 -20.62 -8.16 -19.91
C ALA A 385 -21.73 -7.16 -19.52
N GLY A 386 -21.93 -6.08 -20.27
CA GLY A 386 -22.96 -5.07 -20.01
C GLY A 386 -22.68 -4.18 -18.81
N LEU A 387 -21.41 -3.95 -18.46
CA LEU A 387 -21.07 -3.05 -17.35
C LEU A 387 -21.34 -1.58 -17.72
N TYR A 388 -21.90 -0.83 -16.77
CA TYR A 388 -22.12 0.60 -16.90
C TYR A 388 -20.80 1.39 -16.90
N ARG A 389 -20.69 2.42 -17.77
CA ARG A 389 -19.49 3.25 -17.96
C ARG A 389 -18.23 2.41 -18.21
N TRP A 390 -18.36 1.39 -19.05
CA TRP A 390 -17.29 0.44 -19.35
C TRP A 390 -16.04 1.11 -19.93
N GLU A 391 -16.20 2.26 -20.60
CA GLU A 391 -15.15 3.08 -21.18
C GLU A 391 -14.19 3.70 -20.16
N GLU A 392 -14.59 3.75 -18.88
CA GLU A 392 -13.79 4.32 -17.78
C GLU A 392 -12.91 3.28 -17.07
N TYR A 393 -13.15 2.00 -17.37
CA TYR A 393 -12.25 0.95 -16.92
C TYR A 393 -10.95 1.03 -17.71
N SER A 394 -9.85 0.94 -16.97
CA SER A 394 -8.52 0.80 -17.53
C SER A 394 -7.81 -0.33 -16.82
N THR A 395 -6.61 -0.67 -17.26
CA THR A 395 -5.76 -1.64 -16.57
C THR A 395 -5.52 -1.36 -15.07
N HIS A 396 -5.73 -0.11 -14.60
CA HIS A 396 -5.61 0.25 -13.19
C HIS A 396 -6.87 -0.05 -12.35
N CYS A 397 -8.00 -0.38 -12.97
CA CYS A 397 -9.28 -0.62 -12.29
C CYS A 397 -9.22 -1.78 -11.31
N PHE A 398 -8.49 -2.86 -11.66
CA PHE A 398 -8.37 -4.07 -10.85
C PHE A 398 -7.59 -3.82 -9.57
N ARG A 399 -6.47 -3.10 -9.66
CA ARG A 399 -5.67 -2.71 -8.49
C ARG A 399 -6.49 -1.89 -7.50
N ARG A 400 -7.27 -0.93 -8.01
CA ARG A 400 -8.13 -0.08 -7.17
C ARG A 400 -9.26 -0.88 -6.55
N GLY A 401 -9.99 -1.63 -7.37
CA GLY A 401 -11.12 -2.44 -6.95
C GLY A 401 -10.76 -3.54 -5.97
N GLY A 402 -9.62 -4.21 -6.19
CA GLY A 402 -9.10 -5.23 -5.28
C GLY A 402 -8.69 -4.65 -3.93
N ALA A 403 -8.05 -3.47 -3.92
CA ALA A 403 -7.67 -2.78 -2.69
C ALA A 403 -8.91 -2.33 -1.91
N GLN A 404 -9.88 -1.71 -2.57
CA GLN A 404 -11.16 -1.33 -1.96
C GLN A 404 -11.93 -2.56 -1.46
N TYR A 405 -11.93 -3.66 -2.21
CA TYR A 405 -12.57 -4.91 -1.80
C TYR A 405 -11.97 -5.42 -0.50
N ARG A 406 -10.65 -5.64 -0.44
CA ARG A 406 -10.02 -6.13 0.79
C ARG A 406 -10.07 -5.12 1.93
N PHE A 407 -10.15 -3.82 1.66
CA PHE A 407 -10.23 -2.83 2.73
C PHE A 407 -11.65 -2.70 3.30
N MET A 408 -12.70 -2.71 2.46
CA MET A 408 -14.04 -2.27 2.87
C MET A 408 -15.17 -3.24 2.49
N PHE A 409 -15.09 -3.89 1.33
CA PHE A 409 -16.24 -4.63 0.77
C PHE A 409 -16.17 -6.15 0.95
N ALA A 410 -15.02 -6.70 1.34
CA ALA A 410 -14.90 -8.11 1.68
C ALA A 410 -15.76 -8.43 2.93
N PRO A 411 -16.22 -9.68 3.08
CA PRO A 411 -16.91 -10.11 4.28
C PRO A 411 -16.10 -9.79 5.55
N ILE A 412 -16.81 -9.58 6.65
CA ILE A 412 -16.20 -9.38 7.97
C ILE A 412 -15.27 -10.58 8.29
N GLY A 413 -14.04 -10.30 8.72
CA GLY A 413 -12.99 -11.31 8.91
C GLY A 413 -12.12 -11.59 7.68
N GLU A 414 -12.54 -11.16 6.48
CA GLU A 414 -11.73 -11.20 5.26
C GLU A 414 -11.15 -9.84 4.88
N ARG A 415 -11.54 -8.78 5.59
CA ARG A 415 -11.01 -7.44 5.42
C ARG A 415 -9.60 -7.31 5.96
N TRP A 416 -8.83 -6.40 5.38
CA TRP A 416 -7.41 -6.24 5.64
C TRP A 416 -7.12 -4.91 6.29
N THR A 417 -6.28 -4.94 7.33
CA THR A 417 -5.71 -3.74 7.96
C THR A 417 -4.95 -2.88 6.96
N MET A 418 -4.87 -1.56 7.24
CA MET A 418 -4.12 -0.61 6.40
C MET A 418 -2.66 -1.03 6.18
N ASP A 419 -1.98 -1.60 7.19
CA ASP A 419 -0.61 -2.08 7.05
C ASP A 419 -0.48 -3.24 6.07
N ARG A 420 -1.45 -4.17 6.10
CA ARG A 420 -1.52 -5.27 5.13
C ARG A 420 -1.83 -4.73 3.73
N ILE A 421 -2.74 -3.77 3.59
CA ILE A 421 -3.00 -3.10 2.30
C ILE A 421 -1.68 -2.48 1.77
N ARG A 422 -0.99 -1.68 2.58
CA ARG A 422 0.28 -1.03 2.22
C ARG A 422 1.32 -2.01 1.73
N TRP A 423 1.55 -3.09 2.50
CA TRP A 423 2.50 -4.13 2.15
C TRP A 423 2.10 -4.83 0.85
N TRP A 424 0.86 -5.29 0.76
CA TRP A 424 0.39 -6.10 -0.37
C TRP A 424 0.45 -5.34 -1.70
N GLY A 425 0.06 -4.06 -1.69
CA GLY A 425 0.13 -3.23 -2.89
C GLY A 425 1.50 -2.64 -3.19
N GLY A 426 2.52 -2.82 -2.34
CA GLY A 426 3.86 -2.26 -2.55
C GLY A 426 3.88 -0.73 -2.51
N TRP A 427 3.13 -0.14 -1.56
CA TRP A 427 3.21 1.29 -1.27
C TRP A 427 4.47 1.60 -0.43
N ALA A 428 5.10 2.76 -0.67
CA ALA A 428 6.34 3.11 0.03
C ALA A 428 6.06 3.56 1.47
N GLU A 429 6.96 3.26 2.42
CA GLU A 429 6.82 3.67 3.83
C GLU A 429 6.73 5.20 4.03
N GLY A 430 7.27 5.99 3.09
CA GLY A 430 7.19 7.46 3.10
C GLY A 430 5.98 8.03 2.35
N GLU A 431 5.14 7.20 1.71
CA GLU A 431 3.94 7.68 1.03
C GLU A 431 2.88 8.03 2.09
N LYS A 432 2.47 9.31 2.12
CA LYS A 432 1.53 9.81 3.15
C LYS A 432 0.26 8.95 3.15
N GLY A 433 -0.14 8.47 4.33
CA GLY A 433 -1.36 7.68 4.50
C GLY A 433 -2.58 8.30 3.84
N ASP A 434 -2.70 9.64 3.88
CA ASP A 434 -3.75 10.41 3.23
C ASP A 434 -3.90 10.14 1.73
N THR A 435 -2.81 9.83 1.02
CA THR A 435 -2.87 9.53 -0.41
C THR A 435 -3.46 8.15 -0.66
N LEU A 436 -3.13 7.16 0.18
CA LEU A 436 -3.72 5.83 0.11
C LEU A 436 -5.19 5.86 0.57
N ILE A 437 -5.49 6.61 1.62
CA ILE A 437 -6.85 6.79 2.12
C ILE A 437 -7.71 7.48 1.04
N ARG A 438 -7.24 8.56 0.41
CA ARG A 438 -7.91 9.15 -0.75
C ARG A 438 -8.09 8.15 -1.89
N TYR A 439 -7.07 7.36 -2.21
CA TYR A 439 -7.18 6.33 -3.24
C TYR A 439 -8.29 5.29 -2.96
N LEU A 440 -8.49 4.94 -1.68
CA LEU A 440 -9.51 3.99 -1.22
C LEU A 440 -10.89 4.65 -1.09
N LEU A 441 -10.95 5.90 -0.60
CA LEU A 441 -12.17 6.62 -0.19
C LEU A 441 -12.68 7.68 -1.19
N ASP A 442 -11.94 8.05 -2.24
CA ASP A 442 -12.35 9.12 -3.18
C ASP A 442 -13.69 8.82 -3.90
N GLU A 443 -14.21 7.57 -3.86
CA GLU A 443 -15.57 7.20 -4.30
C GLU A 443 -16.62 7.17 -3.16
N LEU A 444 -16.17 7.11 -1.89
CA LEU A 444 -17.01 7.06 -0.68
C LEU A 444 -17.49 8.43 -0.21
N LYS A 445 -16.81 9.52 -0.59
CA LYS A 445 -17.26 10.89 -0.28
C LYS A 445 -18.68 11.17 -0.82
N THR A 446 -19.11 10.45 -1.85
CA THR A 446 -20.47 10.52 -2.41
C THR A 446 -21.52 9.72 -1.61
N TYR A 447 -21.10 8.82 -0.72
CA TYR A 447 -21.98 7.94 0.08
C TYR A 447 -22.03 8.31 1.58
N GLU A 448 -21.08 9.11 2.08
CA GLU A 448 -21.05 9.65 3.45
C GLU A 448 -22.01 10.84 3.63
N GLN A 449 -23.31 10.63 3.46
CA GLN A 449 -24.33 11.65 3.77
C GLN A 449 -25.20 11.31 5.00
N ASP A 450 -25.00 10.16 5.63
CA ASP A 450 -25.66 9.81 6.88
C ASP A 450 -24.63 9.58 7.99
N HIS A 451 -24.65 10.51 8.95
CA HIS A 451 -23.82 10.48 10.16
C HIS A 451 -24.69 10.55 11.42
N SER A 452 -25.99 10.27 11.30
CA SER A 452 -26.99 10.51 12.34
C SER A 452 -26.73 9.74 13.65
N ASP A 453 -25.98 8.64 13.60
CA ASP A 453 -25.71 7.77 14.75
C ASP A 453 -24.23 7.74 15.19
N ALA A 454 -23.41 8.69 14.73
CA ALA A 454 -21.96 8.71 14.99
C ALA A 454 -21.57 8.91 16.47
N LEU A 455 -22.52 9.28 17.34
CA LEU A 455 -22.32 9.51 18.78
C LEU A 455 -22.92 8.40 19.66
N CYS A 456 -23.23 7.23 19.10
CA CYS A 456 -23.73 6.10 19.88
C CYS A 456 -22.74 5.75 21.02
N PRO A 457 -23.15 5.84 22.29
CA PRO A 457 -22.25 5.82 23.45
C PRO A 457 -21.62 4.45 23.76
N VAL A 458 -21.83 3.44 22.92
CA VAL A 458 -21.36 2.07 23.15
C VAL A 458 -20.47 1.61 21.99
N ASP A 459 -19.21 2.05 21.99
CA ASP A 459 -18.18 1.39 21.19
C ASP A 459 -16.85 1.26 21.95
N GLU A 460 -16.86 0.40 22.98
CA GLU A 460 -15.64 0.04 23.73
C GLU A 460 -14.72 -0.92 22.95
N SER A 461 -15.02 -1.26 21.68
CA SER A 461 -14.28 -2.28 20.91
C SER A 461 -13.71 -1.84 19.56
N ALA A 462 -14.08 -0.66 19.03
CA ALA A 462 -13.53 -0.11 17.78
C ALA A 462 -12.00 -0.05 17.72
N ASN A 463 -11.34 0.06 18.88
CA ASN A 463 -9.87 0.19 18.94
C ASN A 463 -9.11 -1.14 18.78
N LYS A 464 -9.80 -2.30 18.77
CA LYS A 464 -9.14 -3.62 18.64
C LYS A 464 -9.35 -4.29 17.29
N SER A 465 -10.26 -3.79 16.45
CA SER A 465 -10.54 -4.34 15.13
C SER A 465 -10.95 -3.26 14.14
N HIS A 466 -10.56 -3.44 12.87
CA HIS A 466 -10.99 -2.56 11.80
C HIS A 466 -12.53 -2.57 11.73
N MET A 467 -13.17 -1.41 11.93
CA MET A 467 -14.64 -1.22 11.91
C MET A 467 -15.43 -2.07 12.92
N GLY A 468 -14.83 -2.39 14.08
CA GLY A 468 -15.56 -3.08 15.16
C GLY A 468 -15.86 -4.56 14.87
N GLU A 469 -15.23 -5.15 13.85
CA GLU A 469 -15.48 -6.55 13.41
C GLU A 469 -15.29 -7.62 14.50
N ASP A 470 -14.44 -7.35 15.50
CA ASP A 470 -14.27 -8.21 16.70
C ASP A 470 -15.61 -8.44 17.42
N ARG A 471 -16.56 -7.49 17.33
CA ARG A 471 -17.89 -7.60 17.95
C ARG A 471 -18.76 -8.66 17.29
N HIS A 472 -18.60 -8.93 16.00
CA HIS A 472 -19.39 -9.94 15.28
C HIS A 472 -18.76 -11.33 15.36
N LEU A 473 -17.46 -11.40 15.63
CA LEU A 473 -16.71 -12.65 15.76
C LEU A 473 -16.44 -13.05 17.22
N ARG A 474 -16.77 -12.20 18.20
CA ARG A 474 -16.62 -12.53 19.62
C ARG A 474 -17.50 -13.72 19.97
N ALA A 475 -16.95 -14.61 20.79
CA ALA A 475 -17.72 -15.70 21.38
C ALA A 475 -18.96 -15.12 22.10
N LEU A 476 -20.08 -15.85 21.98
CA LEU A 476 -21.33 -15.53 22.66
C LEU A 476 -21.05 -15.35 24.16
N THR A 477 -21.33 -14.17 24.72
CA THR A 477 -21.16 -13.97 26.16
C THR A 477 -22.37 -14.50 26.92
N ALA A 478 -22.22 -14.73 28.22
CA ALA A 478 -23.33 -15.12 29.09
C ALA A 478 -24.49 -14.12 29.06
N ALA A 479 -24.20 -12.82 28.89
CA ALA A 479 -25.21 -11.78 28.76
C ALA A 479 -25.99 -11.89 27.45
N ASP A 480 -25.31 -12.15 26.33
CA ASP A 480 -25.97 -12.38 25.03
C ASP A 480 -26.84 -13.64 25.07
N GLY A 481 -26.33 -14.72 25.68
CA GLY A 481 -27.08 -15.96 25.88
C GLY A 481 -28.34 -15.76 26.73
N LEU A 482 -28.26 -14.93 27.77
CA LEU A 482 -29.42 -14.59 28.61
C LEU A 482 -30.46 -13.79 27.82
N ALA A 483 -30.03 -12.80 27.03
CA ALA A 483 -30.92 -11.98 26.20
C ALA A 483 -31.63 -12.83 25.14
N ILE A 484 -30.90 -13.72 24.45
CA ILE A 484 -31.49 -14.67 23.49
C ILE A 484 -32.49 -15.59 24.19
N SER A 485 -32.14 -16.14 25.36
CA SER A 485 -33.04 -17.00 26.13
C SER A 485 -34.33 -16.26 26.54
N GLN A 486 -34.22 -15.02 26.99
CA GLN A 486 -35.37 -14.18 27.34
C GLN A 486 -36.25 -13.88 26.12
N GLN A 487 -35.65 -13.59 24.98
CA GLN A 487 -36.37 -13.35 23.73
C GLN A 487 -37.10 -14.60 23.25
N CYS A 488 -36.45 -15.77 23.27
CA CYS A 488 -37.09 -17.05 22.95
C CYS A 488 -38.26 -17.36 23.89
N ASN A 489 -38.09 -17.12 25.19
CA ASN A 489 -39.16 -17.29 26.17
C ASN A 489 -40.34 -16.36 25.91
N GLN A 490 -40.09 -15.14 25.43
CA GLN A 490 -41.15 -14.20 25.10
C GLN A 490 -41.92 -14.65 23.85
N VAL A 491 -41.23 -15.03 22.78
CA VAL A 491 -41.86 -15.56 21.56
C VAL A 491 -42.71 -16.79 21.87
N ILE A 492 -42.20 -17.72 22.69
CA ILE A 492 -42.96 -18.91 23.11
C ILE A 492 -44.22 -18.51 23.89
N LYS A 493 -44.13 -17.52 24.78
CA LYS A 493 -45.29 -17.03 25.53
C LYS A 493 -46.32 -16.38 24.61
N ASP A 494 -45.88 -15.57 23.65
CA ASP A 494 -46.75 -14.86 22.72
C ASP A 494 -47.48 -15.85 21.80
N GLU A 495 -46.76 -16.84 21.26
CA GLU A 495 -47.35 -17.93 20.46
C GLU A 495 -48.34 -18.77 21.28
N PHE A 496 -47.98 -19.11 22.52
CA PHE A 496 -48.89 -19.87 23.39
C PHE A 496 -50.15 -19.07 23.76
N ALA A 497 -50.03 -17.76 23.97
CA ALA A 497 -51.16 -16.87 24.22
C ALA A 497 -52.05 -16.75 22.98
N ALA A 498 -51.47 -16.62 21.78
CA ALA A 498 -52.20 -16.60 20.53
C ALA A 498 -52.98 -17.90 20.30
N LEU A 499 -52.32 -19.05 20.49
CA LEU A 499 -52.93 -20.37 20.34
C LEU A 499 -54.07 -20.58 21.35
N SER A 500 -53.84 -20.19 22.61
CA SER A 500 -54.86 -20.26 23.66
C SER A 500 -56.06 -19.38 23.34
N GLY A 501 -55.82 -18.17 22.81
CA GLY A 501 -56.87 -17.29 22.32
C GLY A 501 -57.70 -17.91 21.20
N THR A 502 -57.05 -18.54 20.22
CA THR A 502 -57.73 -19.25 19.12
C THR A 502 -58.58 -20.41 19.63
N VAL A 503 -58.06 -21.22 20.56
CA VAL A 503 -58.80 -22.34 21.15
C VAL A 503 -60.00 -21.85 21.95
N VAL A 504 -59.85 -20.81 22.77
CA VAL A 504 -60.96 -20.20 23.52
C VAL A 504 -62.03 -19.66 22.57
N GLU A 505 -61.64 -19.01 21.48
CA GLU A 505 -62.60 -18.47 20.52
C GLU A 505 -63.32 -19.57 19.74
N TYR A 506 -62.62 -20.65 19.40
CA TYR A 506 -63.22 -21.85 18.82
C TYR A 506 -64.24 -22.49 19.79
N LEU A 507 -63.87 -22.65 21.06
CA LEU A 507 -64.75 -23.22 22.09
C LEU A 507 -66.00 -22.37 22.35
N LYS A 508 -65.93 -21.04 22.22
CA LYS A 508 -67.11 -20.16 22.28
C LYS A 508 -68.06 -20.35 21.10
N GLN A 509 -67.58 -20.87 19.97
CA GLN A 509 -68.41 -21.14 18.78
C GLN A 509 -69.08 -22.52 18.86
N VAL A 510 -68.54 -23.48 19.62
CA VAL A 510 -69.09 -24.84 19.77
C VAL A 510 -70.56 -24.88 20.24
N PRO A 511 -71.05 -24.04 21.18
CA PRO A 511 -72.45 -24.03 21.58
C PRO A 511 -73.43 -23.68 20.44
N LYS A 512 -73.00 -22.89 19.44
CA LYS A 512 -73.84 -22.54 18.28
C LYS A 512 -74.06 -23.73 17.34
N TYR A 513 -73.10 -24.66 17.28
CA TYR A 513 -73.19 -25.88 16.46
C TYR A 513 -73.95 -27.00 17.18
N ILE A 514 -73.87 -27.09 18.51
CA ILE A 514 -74.60 -28.10 19.30
C ILE A 514 -76.09 -27.72 19.46
N ALA A 515 -76.42 -26.43 19.59
CA ALA A 515 -77.81 -25.96 19.69
C ALA A 515 -78.63 -26.14 18.40
N ALA A 516 -77.98 -26.30 17.24
CA ALA A 516 -78.66 -26.55 15.96
C ALA A 516 -78.99 -28.03 15.70
N ALA A 517 -78.53 -28.96 16.55
CA ALA A 517 -78.53 -30.39 16.26
C ALA A 517 -79.35 -31.28 17.21
N LEU A 518 -80.19 -30.72 18.10
CA LEU A 518 -81.04 -31.53 18.99
C LEU A 518 -82.53 -31.15 18.93
N PRO A 519 -83.39 -32.03 18.39
CA PRO A 519 -84.83 -31.98 18.60
C PRO A 519 -85.21 -32.41 20.02
N GLN A 520 -86.17 -31.67 20.55
CA GLN A 520 -86.98 -31.88 21.76
C GLN A 520 -87.14 -33.34 22.23
N CYS A 521 -86.91 -33.58 23.53
CA CYS A 521 -87.69 -34.56 24.31
C CYS A 521 -87.68 -34.20 25.81
N TYR A 522 -88.84 -33.73 26.26
CA TYR A 522 -89.54 -34.05 27.52
C TYR A 522 -88.90 -33.83 28.90
N ASN A 523 -89.53 -32.87 29.59
CA ASN A 523 -90.16 -32.94 30.93
C ASN A 523 -89.33 -33.01 32.23
N SER A 524 -89.42 -31.86 32.91
CA SER A 524 -90.10 -31.67 34.20
C SER A 524 -89.40 -32.03 35.52
N GLN A 525 -89.38 -31.00 36.40
CA GLN A 525 -89.74 -31.06 37.82
C GLN A 525 -88.65 -31.58 38.80
N THR A 526 -88.29 -30.97 39.94
CA THR A 526 -88.70 -29.75 40.66
C THR A 526 -87.74 -29.55 41.86
N LEU A 527 -87.77 -28.34 42.45
CA LEU A 527 -87.42 -27.94 43.84
C LEU A 527 -85.92 -27.94 44.22
N ALA A 528 -85.24 -26.81 44.47
CA ALA A 528 -85.48 -25.64 45.35
C ALA A 528 -84.67 -25.70 46.66
N THR A 529 -83.72 -24.76 46.75
CA THR A 529 -83.49 -23.83 47.88
C THR A 529 -83.11 -24.38 49.26
N SER A 530 -81.86 -24.08 49.69
CA SER A 530 -81.48 -23.49 51.00
C SER A 530 -79.95 -23.58 51.14
N MET A 531 -79.19 -22.49 50.94
CA MET A 531 -78.72 -21.53 51.95
C MET A 531 -77.93 -22.12 53.15
N GLN A 532 -76.63 -21.81 53.12
CA GLN A 532 -75.78 -21.26 54.19
C GLN A 532 -75.15 -22.15 55.28
N SER A 533 -73.81 -22.18 55.16
CA SER A 533 -72.79 -21.87 56.18
C SER A 533 -72.37 -22.94 57.20
N VAL A 534 -71.05 -23.16 57.27
CA VAL A 534 -70.11 -22.84 58.37
C VAL A 534 -68.95 -23.86 58.35
N GLY A 535 -67.72 -23.35 58.46
CA GLY A 535 -66.63 -24.10 59.11
C GLY A 535 -65.41 -24.44 58.25
N GLU A 536 -64.41 -23.54 58.30
CA GLU A 536 -62.99 -23.71 57.94
C GLU A 536 -62.28 -24.93 58.64
N PRO A 537 -60.93 -25.09 58.58
CA PRO A 537 -59.98 -25.13 57.44
C PRO A 537 -58.98 -26.30 57.56
N ILE A 538 -58.50 -26.93 56.47
CA ILE A 538 -57.20 -27.65 56.48
C ILE A 538 -56.45 -27.48 55.14
N GLN A 539 -55.15 -27.24 55.29
CA GLN A 539 -54.07 -26.96 54.34
C GLN A 539 -53.69 -28.08 53.35
N PRO A 540 -52.83 -27.78 52.34
CA PRO A 540 -52.73 -28.51 51.09
C PRO A 540 -51.68 -29.64 51.12
N LEU A 541 -52.02 -30.79 50.53
CA LEU A 541 -51.08 -31.87 50.24
C LEU A 541 -51.02 -32.16 48.74
N ALA A 542 -49.78 -32.33 48.29
CA ALA A 542 -49.30 -32.54 46.94
C ALA A 542 -49.83 -33.85 46.28
N PRO A 543 -49.69 -33.98 44.95
CA PRO A 543 -50.48 -34.92 44.15
C PRO A 543 -49.87 -36.33 44.15
N VAL A 544 -50.72 -37.34 44.36
CA VAL A 544 -50.37 -38.75 44.17
C VAL A 544 -50.92 -39.22 42.81
N ARG A 545 -49.98 -39.66 41.97
CA ARG A 545 -50.04 -40.68 40.92
C ARG A 545 -51.42 -41.21 40.52
N GLN A 546 -51.76 -41.03 39.24
CA GLN A 546 -52.50 -42.04 38.48
C GLN A 546 -51.62 -42.64 37.39
N VAL A 547 -51.62 -43.97 37.39
CA VAL A 547 -50.90 -44.87 36.48
C VAL A 547 -51.80 -45.14 35.27
N TYR A 548 -51.26 -45.00 34.07
CA TYR A 548 -51.83 -45.53 32.83
C TYR A 548 -50.79 -46.40 32.08
N PRO A 549 -51.23 -47.35 31.25
CA PRO A 549 -50.52 -48.58 30.86
C PRO A 549 -49.42 -48.40 29.80
N PRO A 550 -48.60 -49.44 29.53
CA PRO A 550 -47.33 -49.28 28.81
C PRO A 550 -47.51 -49.27 27.29
N ALA A 551 -46.75 -48.40 26.61
CA ALA A 551 -46.56 -48.44 25.17
C ALA A 551 -45.30 -49.24 24.81
N VAL A 552 -45.46 -50.10 23.79
CA VAL A 552 -44.51 -51.07 23.25
C VAL A 552 -43.42 -50.37 22.41
N PRO A 553 -42.15 -50.85 22.41
CA PRO A 553 -41.02 -50.13 21.81
C PRO A 553 -40.82 -50.46 20.33
N TRP A 554 -40.42 -49.45 19.54
CA TRP A 554 -39.79 -49.63 18.22
C TRP A 554 -38.27 -49.38 18.31
N PRO A 555 -37.46 -50.03 17.47
CA PRO A 555 -36.10 -50.45 17.78
C PRO A 555 -35.04 -49.38 17.49
N CYS A 556 -34.02 -49.34 18.36
CA CYS A 556 -32.75 -48.68 18.09
C CYS A 556 -31.85 -49.57 17.22
N LEU A 557 -31.26 -49.00 16.18
CA LEU A 557 -30.07 -49.54 15.53
C LEU A 557 -28.82 -49.25 16.39
N PRO A 558 -27.79 -50.13 16.38
CA PRO A 558 -26.68 -50.06 17.32
C PRO A 558 -25.52 -49.17 16.82
N PRO A 559 -24.76 -48.53 17.72
CA PRO A 559 -23.36 -48.21 17.49
C PRO A 559 -22.47 -49.27 18.13
N THR A 560 -21.56 -49.81 17.33
CA THR A 560 -20.52 -50.75 17.70
C THR A 560 -19.51 -50.15 18.69
N HIS A 561 -19.10 -51.03 19.61
CA HIS A 561 -18.11 -50.91 20.67
C HIS A 561 -16.81 -50.15 20.34
N ALA A 562 -16.33 -49.37 21.30
CA ALA A 562 -14.94 -49.46 21.75
C ALA A 562 -14.80 -49.08 23.24
N THR A 563 -14.44 -50.10 23.99
CA THR A 563 -14.01 -50.23 25.38
C THR A 563 -13.13 -49.10 25.91
N THR A 564 -13.47 -48.51 27.06
CA THR A 564 -12.47 -48.08 28.07
C THR A 564 -13.08 -48.10 29.48
N HIS A 565 -12.40 -48.77 30.39
CA HIS A 565 -12.57 -48.74 31.84
C HIS A 565 -11.30 -48.11 32.46
N PRO A 566 -11.31 -47.71 33.75
CA PRO A 566 -11.08 -46.32 34.15
C PRO A 566 -9.84 -46.11 35.04
N CYS A 567 -9.45 -44.86 35.29
CA CYS A 567 -8.85 -44.51 36.58
C CYS A 567 -9.11 -43.04 36.97
N GLN A 568 -9.34 -42.85 38.27
CA GLN A 568 -9.78 -41.68 38.99
C GLN A 568 -8.66 -40.64 39.14
N HIS A 569 -8.98 -39.34 39.24
CA HIS A 569 -8.46 -38.44 40.29
C HIS A 569 -9.27 -37.12 40.32
N ARG A 570 -9.83 -36.81 41.50
CA ARG A 570 -10.48 -35.54 41.88
C ARG A 570 -9.43 -34.43 42.11
N PRO A 571 -9.74 -33.15 41.82
CA PRO A 571 -9.15 -32.02 42.52
C PRO A 571 -10.11 -31.46 43.59
N ARG A 572 -9.53 -31.06 44.73
CA ARG A 572 -10.18 -30.34 45.85
C ARG A 572 -10.27 -28.83 45.56
N PRO A 573 -11.18 -28.09 46.23
CA PRO A 573 -11.41 -26.67 46.00
C PRO A 573 -10.47 -25.79 46.85
N ILE A 574 -10.00 -24.67 46.26
CA ILE A 574 -9.17 -23.66 46.93
C ILE A 574 -10.07 -22.61 47.58
N ARG A 575 -9.81 -22.36 48.86
CA ARG A 575 -10.52 -21.42 49.75
C ARG A 575 -9.75 -20.09 49.77
N PHE A 576 -10.46 -18.99 49.50
CA PHE A 576 -9.95 -17.61 49.67
C PHE A 576 -9.99 -17.18 51.13
N GLN A 577 -8.99 -16.40 51.57
CA GLN A 577 -9.06 -15.34 52.61
C GLN A 577 -7.75 -14.49 52.64
N PRO A 578 -7.75 -13.26 53.22
CA PRO A 578 -7.23 -12.06 52.55
C PRO A 578 -5.98 -11.39 53.17
N ILE A 579 -5.39 -10.51 52.33
CA ILE A 579 -4.52 -9.32 52.52
C ILE A 579 -3.93 -9.05 53.92
N GLN A 580 -2.60 -9.02 54.01
CA GLN A 580 -1.82 -7.96 54.72
C GLN A 580 -0.45 -7.74 54.03
N ALA A 581 -0.07 -6.48 53.82
CA ALA A 581 1.32 -6.02 53.63
C ALA A 581 1.87 -5.53 54.99
N PRO A 582 3.16 -5.15 55.19
CA PRO A 582 4.33 -5.07 54.29
C PRO A 582 5.63 -5.67 54.91
N SER A 583 6.77 -5.65 54.19
CA SER A 583 8.10 -5.22 54.68
C SER A 583 9.27 -5.76 53.83
N LEU A 584 10.20 -4.86 53.53
CA LEU A 584 11.54 -5.07 52.99
C LEU A 584 12.37 -6.06 53.82
N GLN A 585 13.20 -6.88 53.16
CA GLN A 585 14.62 -7.09 53.52
C GLN A 585 15.37 -7.94 52.49
N VAL A 586 16.61 -7.53 52.22
CA VAL A 586 17.66 -8.15 51.38
C VAL A 586 18.47 -9.13 52.24
N PRO A 587 18.91 -10.30 51.72
CA PRO A 587 20.36 -10.58 51.67
C PRO A 587 20.80 -11.37 50.40
N THR A 588 21.86 -11.01 49.67
CA THR A 588 23.32 -11.19 49.91
C THR A 588 23.84 -12.63 49.71
N HIS A 589 24.61 -12.78 48.61
CA HIS A 589 25.73 -13.69 48.30
C HIS A 589 26.09 -14.86 49.25
N GLN A 590 26.29 -16.07 48.71
CA GLN A 590 27.62 -16.64 48.32
C GLN A 590 27.54 -18.14 47.90
N PRO A 591 28.62 -18.69 47.28
CA PRO A 591 28.57 -19.78 46.28
C PRO A 591 29.15 -21.11 46.79
N PHE A 592 29.08 -22.21 46.01
CA PHE A 592 30.22 -23.13 45.81
C PHE A 592 29.95 -24.21 44.74
N ASN A 593 30.99 -24.42 43.91
CA ASN A 593 31.54 -25.65 43.31
C ASN A 593 30.73 -26.96 43.49
N GLY A 594 30.63 -27.88 42.53
CA GLY A 594 31.51 -28.26 41.43
C GLY A 594 31.36 -29.78 41.22
N TRP A 595 32.15 -30.34 40.30
CA TRP A 595 32.44 -31.77 40.11
C TRP A 595 31.58 -32.61 39.15
N ARG A 596 32.24 -32.98 38.03
CA ARG A 596 32.08 -34.20 37.22
C ARG A 596 32.51 -35.45 38.01
N PRO A 597 32.09 -36.67 37.59
CA PRO A 597 32.97 -37.59 36.82
C PRO A 597 32.19 -38.28 35.66
N GLU A 598 32.71 -38.65 34.47
CA GLU A 598 33.86 -39.47 33.99
C GLU A 598 33.51 -40.94 33.61
N PHE A 599 33.86 -41.31 32.34
CA PHE A 599 34.09 -42.62 31.67
C PHE A 599 32.95 -43.67 31.53
N MET A 600 32.40 -43.96 30.33
CA MET A 600 32.80 -44.87 29.20
C MET A 600 32.38 -46.36 29.38
N PRO A 601 32.34 -47.24 28.34
CA PRO A 601 31.67 -47.21 27.02
C PRO A 601 30.96 -48.56 26.66
N THR A 602 30.02 -48.61 25.69
CA THR A 602 29.68 -49.83 24.89
C THR A 602 28.68 -49.47 23.78
N GLU A 603 29.10 -49.56 22.52
CA GLU A 603 28.72 -50.56 21.49
C GLU A 603 27.54 -50.12 20.60
N ASP A 604 27.84 -49.99 19.29
CA ASP A 604 26.89 -49.71 18.21
C ASP A 604 26.01 -50.93 17.91
N PRO A 605 24.80 -50.71 17.35
CA PRO A 605 24.66 -51.04 15.92
C PRO A 605 23.93 -49.97 15.10
N GLU A 606 24.41 -49.79 13.86
CA GLU A 606 23.80 -49.09 12.72
C GLU A 606 22.43 -49.72 12.30
N PRO A 607 21.68 -49.16 11.31
CA PRO A 607 21.67 -47.80 10.75
C PRO A 607 20.23 -47.25 10.58
N SER A 608 20.03 -45.92 10.49
CA SER A 608 18.93 -45.34 9.69
C SER A 608 19.05 -43.82 9.49
N ALA A 609 18.95 -43.45 8.21
CA ALA A 609 18.50 -42.17 7.66
C ALA A 609 19.23 -40.89 8.10
N VAL A 610 20.15 -40.47 7.23
CA VAL A 610 20.76 -39.14 7.16
C VAL A 610 19.70 -38.05 7.25
N SER A 611 19.67 -37.36 8.38
CA SER A 611 19.00 -36.06 8.52
C SER A 611 19.80 -35.01 7.76
N ALA A 612 19.13 -34.23 6.93
CA ALA A 612 19.71 -33.10 6.20
C ALA A 612 20.40 -32.11 7.18
N PRO A 613 21.55 -31.53 6.80
CA PRO A 613 22.27 -30.63 7.67
C PRO A 613 21.46 -29.35 7.91
N SER A 614 21.25 -29.03 9.19
CA SER A 614 20.77 -27.74 9.64
C SER A 614 21.69 -26.64 9.06
N ILE A 615 21.13 -25.81 8.18
CA ILE A 615 21.80 -24.63 7.64
C ILE A 615 22.14 -23.74 8.84
N VAL A 616 23.41 -23.71 9.22
CA VAL A 616 23.94 -22.74 10.17
C VAL A 616 23.75 -21.36 9.54
N GLU A 617 22.70 -20.64 9.97
CA GLU A 617 22.49 -19.24 9.62
C GLU A 617 23.79 -18.47 9.87
N GLY A 618 24.38 -17.92 8.80
CA GLY A 618 25.55 -17.06 8.93
C GLY A 618 25.26 -15.89 9.88
N PRO A 619 26.29 -15.33 10.55
CA PRO A 619 26.11 -14.29 11.55
C PRO A 619 25.30 -13.12 10.99
N ARG A 620 24.22 -12.75 11.69
CA ARG A 620 23.30 -11.67 11.30
C ARG A 620 24.08 -10.36 11.09
N ARG A 621 24.19 -9.93 9.84
CA ARG A 621 24.96 -8.74 9.41
C ARG A 621 24.11 -7.46 9.48
N CYS A 622 23.51 -7.18 10.63
CA CYS A 622 22.68 -5.99 10.82
C CYS A 622 22.84 -5.39 12.21
N VAL A 623 23.07 -4.07 12.26
CA VAL A 623 23.21 -3.26 13.48
C VAL A 623 21.93 -3.44 14.34
N PRO A 624 21.99 -4.14 15.50
CA PRO A 624 20.79 -4.71 16.14
C PRO A 624 19.78 -3.68 16.65
N LYS A 625 18.53 -3.66 16.20
CA LYS A 625 17.53 -2.63 16.59
C LYS A 625 17.38 -2.50 18.12
N ILE A 626 17.41 -1.27 18.63
CA ILE A 626 17.13 -0.98 20.04
C ILE A 626 15.60 -0.97 20.26
N PRO A 627 15.04 -1.79 21.17
CA PRO A 627 13.60 -1.82 21.39
C PRO A 627 13.12 -0.49 21.97
N ARG A 628 11.95 0.00 21.53
CA ARG A 628 11.37 1.26 22.01
C ARG A 628 11.10 1.25 23.52
N SER A 629 10.79 0.07 24.07
CA SER A 629 10.59 -0.14 25.51
C SER A 629 11.85 0.08 26.35
N ALA A 630 13.05 0.13 25.74
CA ALA A 630 14.28 0.42 26.47
C ALA A 630 14.31 1.85 27.04
N GLY A 631 13.60 2.80 26.43
CA GLY A 631 13.46 4.17 26.91
C GLY A 631 14.80 4.79 27.35
N ALA A 632 14.84 5.25 28.60
CA ALA A 632 16.03 5.83 29.24
C ALA A 632 17.25 4.89 29.33
N LYS A 633 17.04 3.56 29.25
CA LYS A 633 18.11 2.54 29.33
C LYS A 633 18.67 2.15 27.97
N ALA A 634 18.19 2.76 26.88
CA ALA A 634 18.62 2.44 25.51
C ALA A 634 20.15 2.54 25.31
N TRP A 635 20.81 3.51 25.95
CA TRP A 635 22.25 3.72 25.82
C TRP A 635 23.09 2.57 26.42
N ARG A 636 22.62 1.90 27.49
CA ARG A 636 23.29 0.73 28.05
C ARG A 636 23.30 -0.44 27.08
N ILE A 637 22.21 -0.63 26.34
CA ILE A 637 22.14 -1.66 25.30
C ILE A 637 23.13 -1.33 24.18
N ILE A 638 23.28 -0.06 23.82
CA ILE A 638 24.26 0.38 22.81
C ILE A 638 25.68 0.08 23.26
N VAL A 639 26.04 0.42 24.50
CA VAL A 639 27.37 0.12 25.06
C VAL A 639 27.60 -1.40 25.12
N THR A 640 26.59 -2.17 25.52
CA THR A 640 26.69 -3.64 25.57
C THR A 640 26.87 -4.24 24.18
N ASP A 641 26.08 -3.81 23.18
CA ASP A 641 26.21 -4.23 21.77
C ASP A 641 27.57 -3.79 21.20
N TRP A 642 28.14 -2.69 21.69
CA TRP A 642 29.43 -2.16 21.25
C TRP A 642 30.62 -3.00 21.72
N GLU A 643 30.56 -3.55 22.93
CA GLU A 643 31.72 -4.18 23.58
C GLU A 643 31.64 -5.68 23.73
N VAL A 644 30.43 -6.22 23.94
CA VAL A 644 30.22 -7.61 24.33
C VAL A 644 29.55 -8.35 23.18
N PRO A 645 30.21 -9.38 22.62
CA PRO A 645 29.56 -10.29 21.69
C PRO A 645 28.33 -10.94 22.35
N GLN A 646 27.16 -10.72 21.77
CA GLN A 646 25.89 -11.30 22.21
C GLN A 646 25.41 -12.33 21.18
N PRO A 647 25.55 -13.64 21.43
CA PRO A 647 25.26 -14.69 20.44
C PRO A 647 23.89 -14.60 19.77
N ARG A 648 22.86 -14.11 20.49
CA ARG A 648 21.48 -13.98 19.96
C ARG A 648 21.19 -12.65 19.29
N ARG A 649 21.95 -11.58 19.59
CA ARG A 649 21.64 -10.20 19.18
C ARG A 649 22.73 -9.59 18.31
N CYS A 650 23.99 -9.68 18.75
CA CYS A 650 25.16 -9.13 18.10
C CYS A 650 26.34 -10.11 18.26
N PRO A 651 26.43 -11.19 17.45
CA PRO A 651 27.40 -12.28 17.67
C PRO A 651 28.87 -11.85 17.66
N VAL A 652 29.16 -10.68 17.06
CA VAL A 652 30.44 -9.98 17.09
C VAL A 652 30.16 -8.58 17.62
N ALA A 653 30.93 -8.10 18.59
CA ALA A 653 30.75 -6.75 19.15
C ALA A 653 30.94 -5.67 18.07
N LEU A 654 30.14 -4.59 18.11
CA LEU A 654 30.13 -3.60 17.01
C LEU A 654 31.49 -2.92 16.80
N LYS A 655 32.30 -2.76 17.84
CA LYS A 655 33.66 -2.19 17.70
C LYS A 655 34.60 -3.05 16.85
N ASP A 656 34.34 -4.36 16.78
CA ASP A 656 35.14 -5.34 16.06
C ASP A 656 34.58 -5.61 14.65
N TRP A 657 33.54 -4.87 14.24
CA TRP A 657 32.95 -5.01 12.90
C TRP A 657 33.87 -4.45 11.83
N PRO A 658 34.12 -5.21 10.75
CA PRO A 658 34.90 -4.69 9.65
C PRO A 658 34.06 -3.67 8.85
N PRO A 659 34.68 -2.63 8.24
CA PRO A 659 33.94 -1.52 7.66
C PRO A 659 32.94 -1.90 6.55
N GLU A 660 33.21 -2.98 5.82
CA GLU A 660 32.31 -3.51 4.80
C GLU A 660 30.94 -3.96 5.35
N TRP A 661 30.82 -4.26 6.65
CA TRP A 661 29.55 -4.66 7.26
C TRP A 661 28.59 -3.49 7.50
N TYR A 662 29.09 -2.24 7.61
CA TYR A 662 28.24 -1.09 7.94
C TYR A 662 28.33 0.10 6.98
N ARG A 663 29.35 0.23 6.12
CA ARG A 663 29.57 1.41 5.24
C ARG A 663 28.47 1.73 4.22
N LYS A 664 27.49 0.85 4.01
CA LYS A 664 26.34 1.09 3.12
C LYS A 664 25.15 1.65 3.90
N THR A 665 24.08 0.88 4.05
CA THR A 665 22.79 1.35 4.58
C THR A 665 22.74 1.54 6.09
N GLN A 666 23.75 1.05 6.81
CA GLN A 666 23.76 1.07 8.28
C GLN A 666 24.83 2.01 8.86
N ALA A 667 25.52 2.78 8.01
CA ALA A 667 26.63 3.64 8.42
C ALA A 667 26.20 4.70 9.44
N VAL A 668 24.99 5.26 9.25
CA VAL A 668 24.42 6.24 10.18
C VAL A 668 24.11 5.60 11.53
N ALA A 669 23.47 4.43 11.54
CA ALA A 669 23.12 3.72 12.76
C ALA A 669 24.36 3.26 13.53
N TYR A 670 25.39 2.78 12.82
CA TYR A 670 26.69 2.44 13.38
C TYR A 670 27.37 3.66 13.99
N GLY A 671 27.49 4.76 13.25
CA GLY A 671 28.15 5.98 13.73
C GLY A 671 27.45 6.61 14.94
N ILE A 672 26.12 6.52 15.03
CA ILE A 672 25.39 6.94 16.24
C ILE A 672 25.79 6.09 17.45
N ARG A 673 25.89 4.75 17.28
CA ARG A 673 26.26 3.83 18.36
C ARG A 673 27.70 4.01 18.80
N GLU A 674 28.61 4.14 17.83
CA GLU A 674 30.01 4.45 18.05
C GLU A 674 30.16 5.72 18.88
N MET A 675 29.46 6.80 18.48
CA MET A 675 29.54 8.08 19.20
C MET A 675 29.05 7.96 20.64
N ILE A 676 27.90 7.32 20.87
CA ILE A 676 27.37 7.14 22.23
C ILE A 676 28.30 6.25 23.08
N ALA A 677 28.76 5.13 22.52
CA ALA A 677 29.58 4.17 23.24
C ALA A 677 30.96 4.75 23.59
N THR A 678 31.64 5.37 22.63
CA THR A 678 32.95 6.02 22.86
C THR A 678 32.84 7.20 23.82
N GLU A 679 31.74 7.97 23.79
CA GLU A 679 31.54 9.03 24.79
C GLU A 679 31.50 8.44 26.20
N TYR A 680 30.69 7.41 26.43
CA TYR A 680 30.57 6.77 27.74
C TYR A 680 31.89 6.09 28.18
N ILE A 681 32.53 5.35 27.29
CA ILE A 681 33.74 4.56 27.59
C ILE A 681 34.96 5.47 27.75
N ASP A 682 35.23 6.34 26.78
CA ASP A 682 36.49 7.06 26.69
C ASP A 682 36.48 8.35 27.49
N ARG A 683 35.39 9.12 27.44
CA ARG A 683 35.29 10.43 28.11
C ARG A 683 34.84 10.28 29.56
N PHE A 684 33.80 9.49 29.81
CA PHE A 684 33.25 9.32 31.15
C PHE A 684 33.83 8.12 31.91
N LYS A 685 34.78 7.40 31.32
CA LYS A 685 35.48 6.25 31.95
C LYS A 685 34.51 5.22 32.54
N ARG A 686 33.37 5.02 31.87
CA ARG A 686 32.28 4.12 32.30
C ARG A 686 31.60 4.51 33.63
N CYS A 687 31.67 5.77 34.01
CA CYS A 687 30.95 6.27 35.18
C CYS A 687 29.51 6.62 34.81
N ASP A 688 28.56 5.76 35.18
CA ASP A 688 27.12 5.97 34.96
C ASP A 688 26.66 7.31 35.53
N ALA A 689 27.01 7.63 36.78
CA ALA A 689 26.56 8.84 37.44
C ALA A 689 26.99 10.10 36.67
N ALA A 690 28.28 10.20 36.33
CA ALA A 690 28.81 11.35 35.59
C ALA A 690 28.25 11.44 34.17
N PHE A 691 28.05 10.31 33.48
CA PHE A 691 27.48 10.30 32.13
C PHE A 691 26.01 10.73 32.13
N LEU A 692 25.21 10.25 33.08
CA LEU A 692 23.80 10.59 33.19
C LEU A 692 23.58 12.03 33.66
N GLU A 693 24.46 12.54 34.53
CA GLU A 693 24.47 13.95 34.95
C GLU A 693 24.82 14.89 33.80
N ALA A 694 25.84 14.53 32.99
CA ALA A 694 26.24 15.34 31.84
C ALA A 694 25.23 15.30 30.68
N TYR A 695 24.46 14.22 30.56
CA TYR A 695 23.49 14.02 29.47
C TYR A 695 22.09 13.60 29.98
N PRO A 696 21.33 14.54 30.60
CA PRO A 696 19.97 14.27 31.07
C PRO A 696 19.00 13.90 29.93
N GLU A 697 19.34 14.20 28.66
CA GLU A 697 18.55 13.87 27.47
C GLU A 697 18.40 12.36 27.24
N HIS A 698 19.18 11.51 27.91
CA HIS A 698 19.00 10.06 27.86
C HIS A 698 17.55 9.64 28.23
N LEU A 699 16.86 10.40 29.09
CA LEU A 699 15.46 10.18 29.46
C LEU A 699 14.48 10.33 28.29
N LYS A 700 14.81 11.19 27.31
CA LYS A 700 13.98 11.47 26.12
C LYS A 700 14.22 10.44 25.00
N GLY A 701 15.30 9.67 25.11
CA GLY A 701 15.64 8.57 24.21
C GLY A 701 16.95 8.78 23.45
N MET A 702 17.36 7.74 22.72
CA MET A 702 18.66 7.65 22.05
C MET A 702 18.94 8.82 21.08
N SER A 703 17.93 9.25 20.32
CA SER A 703 18.11 10.30 19.31
C SER A 703 18.48 11.65 19.93
N ASP A 704 17.89 11.99 21.08
CA ASP A 704 18.17 13.26 21.77
C ASP A 704 19.48 13.19 22.55
N LEU A 705 19.79 12.03 23.15
CA LEU A 705 21.11 11.76 23.71
C LEU A 705 22.23 11.95 22.67
N HIS A 706 22.09 11.37 21.48
CA HIS A 706 23.09 11.53 20.41
C HIS A 706 23.24 13.00 19.97
N LYS A 707 22.14 13.76 19.87
CA LYS A 707 22.21 15.20 19.55
C LYS A 707 22.95 15.98 20.65
N ALA A 708 22.70 15.66 21.92
CA ALA A 708 23.35 16.31 23.06
C ALA A 708 24.87 16.03 23.05
N ILE A 709 25.27 14.77 22.89
CA ILE A 709 26.68 14.36 22.77
C ILE A 709 27.35 15.05 21.58
N ARG A 710 26.69 15.09 20.43
CA ARG A 710 27.23 15.77 19.23
C ARG A 710 27.45 17.27 19.49
N LYS A 711 26.52 17.95 20.16
CA LYS A 711 26.67 19.37 20.52
C LYS A 711 27.81 19.58 21.52
N ALA A 712 27.97 18.69 22.50
CA ALA A 712 29.09 18.75 23.44
C ALA A 712 30.43 18.59 22.70
N ARG A 713 30.57 17.56 21.86
CA ARG A 713 31.76 17.37 21.01
C ARG A 713 32.04 18.56 20.09
N GLN A 714 31.02 19.24 19.58
CA GLN A 714 31.19 20.46 18.79
C GLN A 714 31.73 21.62 19.64
N ARG A 715 31.21 21.80 20.85
CA ARG A 715 31.71 22.81 21.81
C ARG A 715 33.17 22.57 22.18
N ASP A 716 33.57 21.31 22.30
CA ASP A 716 34.94 20.92 22.63
C ASP A 716 35.89 20.88 21.41
N GLY A 717 35.40 21.23 20.21
CA GLY A 717 36.18 21.20 18.97
C GLY A 717 36.48 19.79 18.42
N LEU A 718 35.93 18.74 19.03
CA LEU A 718 36.08 17.33 18.61
C LEU A 718 35.21 16.97 17.40
N ALA A 719 34.20 17.77 17.09
CA ALA A 719 33.35 17.60 15.92
C ALA A 719 33.12 18.92 15.20
N LYS A 720 33.28 18.94 13.87
CA LYS A 720 32.98 20.13 13.06
C LYS A 720 31.48 20.37 13.01
N GLU A 721 31.09 21.63 13.11
CA GLU A 721 29.71 22.02 12.81
C GLU A 721 29.42 21.74 11.34
N ARG A 722 28.32 21.05 11.06
CA ARG A 722 27.90 20.84 9.67
C ARG A 722 27.43 22.20 9.18
N GLN A 723 28.21 22.86 8.32
CA GLN A 723 27.83 24.13 7.71
C GLN A 723 26.42 24.00 7.16
N LYS A 724 25.46 24.67 7.81
CA LYS A 724 24.12 24.81 7.27
C LYS A 724 24.27 25.58 5.97
N LYS A 725 23.88 24.96 4.86
CA LYS A 725 23.63 25.68 3.61
C LYS A 725 22.62 26.78 3.95
N GLN A 726 23.07 28.03 4.03
CA GLN A 726 22.26 29.17 4.44
C GLN A 726 20.99 29.21 3.57
N ARG A 727 19.84 28.99 4.21
CA ARG A 727 18.56 29.49 3.68
C ARG A 727 18.57 30.98 3.99
N ARG A 728 18.40 31.80 2.95
CA ARG A 728 18.13 33.24 3.09
C ARG A 728 16.70 33.35 3.62
N ASP A 729 16.57 33.73 4.88
CA ASP A 729 15.33 34.22 5.44
C ASP A 729 15.14 35.70 5.05
N GLU A 730 13.88 36.07 5.06
CA GLU A 730 13.24 37.26 4.50
C GLU A 730 13.72 38.57 5.15
N ILE A 731 13.76 39.64 4.33
CA ILE A 731 13.94 41.02 4.78
C ILE A 731 12.60 41.48 5.40
N PRO A 732 12.56 41.96 6.64
CA PRO A 732 11.40 42.66 7.17
C PRO A 732 11.34 44.06 6.55
N MET A 733 10.25 44.41 5.89
CA MET A 733 9.93 45.81 5.57
C MET A 733 8.87 46.31 6.54
N ASP A 734 9.22 47.39 7.23
CA ASP A 734 8.36 48.22 8.04
C ASP A 734 7.97 49.47 7.23
N ILE A 735 6.71 49.87 7.40
CA ILE A 735 6.19 51.25 7.48
C ILE A 735 5.79 52.01 6.18
N ASP A 736 4.53 52.47 6.24
CA ASP A 736 3.82 53.62 5.63
C ASP A 736 3.56 53.71 4.12
N SER A 737 2.28 53.51 3.77
CA SER A 737 1.45 54.51 3.06
C SER A 737 0.01 54.00 2.88
N GLU A 738 -0.95 54.62 3.58
CA GLU A 738 -2.37 54.67 3.14
C GLU A 738 -2.46 55.39 1.78
N PRO A 739 -3.48 55.11 0.94
CA PRO A 739 -4.68 55.95 1.02
C PRO A 739 -6.03 55.24 0.76
N GLU A 740 -7.03 55.79 1.45
CA GLU A 740 -8.39 56.16 1.03
C GLU A 740 -9.38 55.14 0.44
N ASP A 741 -10.48 55.04 1.19
CA ASP A 741 -11.85 54.67 0.84
C ASP A 741 -12.27 54.87 -0.62
N PHE A 742 -12.86 53.82 -1.21
CA PHE A 742 -14.00 54.01 -2.12
C PHE A 742 -15.04 52.89 -1.95
N ASN A 743 -16.28 53.35 -1.80
CA ASN A 743 -17.49 52.63 -1.42
C ASN A 743 -18.01 51.64 -2.48
N GLU A 744 -18.68 50.62 -1.94
CA GLU A 744 -19.87 49.91 -2.40
C GLU A 744 -20.33 50.04 -3.88
N THR A 745 -20.54 48.88 -4.52
CA THR A 745 -21.87 48.50 -5.05
C THR A 745 -21.90 47.01 -5.38
N GLY A 746 -22.93 46.33 -4.87
CA GLY A 746 -23.13 44.89 -5.03
C GLY A 746 -23.73 44.50 -6.39
N PHE A 747 -23.49 43.26 -6.78
CA PHE A 747 -24.26 42.60 -7.84
C PHE A 747 -24.50 41.13 -7.47
N VAL A 748 -25.78 40.79 -7.34
CA VAL A 748 -26.33 39.44 -7.15
C VAL A 748 -26.57 38.84 -8.54
N PRO A 749 -26.25 37.55 -8.82
CA PRO A 749 -26.74 36.90 -10.03
C PRO A 749 -28.07 36.19 -9.73
N ALA A 750 -29.08 36.57 -10.52
CA ALA A 750 -30.37 35.93 -10.60
C ALA A 750 -30.29 34.56 -11.29
N VAL A 751 -31.19 33.71 -10.83
CA VAL A 751 -31.56 32.40 -11.37
C VAL A 751 -32.09 32.53 -12.80
N LEU A 752 -31.56 31.71 -13.71
CA LEU A 752 -32.29 31.00 -14.76
C LEU A 752 -31.53 29.72 -15.13
#